data_AF-A0A0C9U2A6-F1
#
_entry.id   AF-A0A0C9U2A6-F1
#
_cell.length_a   1.000
_cell.length_b   1.000
_cell.length_c   1.000
_cell.angle_alpha   90.00
_cell.angle_beta   90.00
_cell.angle_gamma   90.00
#
_symmetry.space_group_name_H-M   'P 1'
#
loop_
_entity.id
_entity.type
_entity.pdbx_description
1 polymer ?
#
loop_
_entity_poly.entity_id
_entity_poly.type
_entity_poly.pdbx_seq_one_letter_code
_entity_poly.pdbx_strand_id
1 'polypeptide(L)'
;MVVDIRSQTWTMISDLLKPLERRDNLCIMFFPYQSIQGIPAPRVVVELPRYGLSFFVDDDGDLQSSNMRDMVYDKNQSIGTMLGLVNQLVLRPKGQVVEHLIPRCVLIPHGDVSFKVHDHHVQINIDTHQPPLGRVTYETYKVDTELNCLAGNVGLTNKLYQAYLHAVTSGGCTIDPLTGKTGTEEALSILNSASCQSFMKIDSRAAELLSSIGSLVPRRVWYPAHLRRIQQVKWSCLPAAAQHHGLYFAAKSIKKICERDQVFREDQPICSFDGFPSRKLHLLERASLRAAPLYPETFSGPVPSQICDATHASRDLVCSGNEYRAHSASSAVAKWSPMQDTVGDILGRLKSWETTLHGHAPGFALRYSKDWLRPDFPQTWLTVYNTCRRSDARQTYELLFSLAAMAYGSPEFQDLVPTLLAFATVPAFGIIHPPPYESYELSDGFTPSTTVLRQCISSAARGFEDSPEWWMPKLLTETDSEWWARRSSAYRQRLENDLNAAVKELLSGWPCESLPSCRSLSALCYNLSSLANKINPLFASCYHNLQLKQHLVHVQQILDDARAPSPVLQFFAFKPSSGKHASGAMVTLGQLFKRPAPHFEPLAFMSMGSVPSNEVTSESVRLRQLIDELRANAKSRFQEQYVEDLRLSEEAFSNQSYLATPRFSQKTIAVLTQHHAQTRGLYLHYFQVLKQLLDPQLTNEHAVSQSGQWPRITVKALLQCLASASLIVLPDDWIECLTSFALLALELQRSRRLLLHAVRNQNEELFKELLNKGCDGWEAKEHPDWLLIQLEGNFLIRRIQAEIASEMIFPQSGQNTAMQLNMGEGKSSVIVPISVAALADCTQLVRVVVPKALRSQMFQLLVDRLGGLTNRRVYYLPFSRSLKIDYEQARALYEILSECMEEGGVLIVQPDHLLSLKLMSVEKQLGEDEDVANELLELQKWLHSDARDILDESDEILHVRYQLLYTMGSQHHLEGFPERWTTTQQVLGLVRKHASSVRNMFPRGMEVVRGALGSFPYMRILQADAGEELISRIAKDVMDETPFTPS
;
A
#
# COMPACT_ATOMS: atom_id res chain seq x y z
N MET A 1 42.55 25.50 -9.19
CA MET A 1 42.84 25.77 -7.76
C MET A 1 41.67 25.25 -6.95
N VAL A 2 41.87 24.57 -5.82
CA VAL A 2 40.75 24.16 -4.95
C VAL A 2 40.31 25.38 -4.13
N VAL A 3 39.00 25.57 -3.97
CA VAL A 3 38.43 26.65 -3.16
C VAL A 3 38.58 26.30 -1.68
N ASP A 4 39.02 27.24 -0.85
CA ASP A 4 39.18 27.03 0.59
C ASP A 4 37.84 26.69 1.25
N ILE A 5 37.81 25.60 2.03
CA ILE A 5 36.66 25.08 2.78
C ILE A 5 36.12 26.12 3.77
N ARG A 6 36.95 27.04 4.25
CA ARG A 6 36.55 28.13 5.16
C ARG A 6 36.02 29.37 4.45
N SER A 7 36.07 29.41 3.12
CA SER A 7 35.61 30.57 2.35
C SER A 7 34.08 30.70 2.35
N GLN A 8 33.60 31.93 2.16
CA GLN A 8 32.17 32.20 1.99
C GLN A 8 31.61 31.50 0.74
N THR A 9 32.39 31.46 -0.35
CA THR A 9 32.03 30.78 -1.60
C THR A 9 31.81 29.28 -1.39
N TRP A 10 32.70 28.62 -0.64
CA TRP A 10 32.53 27.21 -0.28
C TRP A 10 31.24 26.99 0.51
N THR A 11 31.02 27.80 1.54
CA THR A 11 29.83 27.69 2.41
C THR A 11 28.55 27.83 1.58
N MET A 12 28.45 28.88 0.76
CA MET A 12 27.29 29.14 -0.09
C MET A 12 26.97 27.98 -1.03
N ILE A 13 27.95 27.52 -1.82
CA ILE A 13 27.74 26.42 -2.78
C ILE A 13 27.40 25.11 -2.07
N SER A 14 28.11 24.83 -0.97
CA SER A 14 27.90 23.62 -0.20
C SER A 14 26.50 23.56 0.45
N ASP A 15 25.92 24.72 0.79
CA ASP A 15 24.55 24.80 1.32
C ASP A 15 23.49 24.58 0.26
N LEU A 16 23.72 25.04 -0.98
CA LEU A 16 22.81 24.80 -2.10
C LEU A 16 22.73 23.31 -2.47
N LEU A 17 23.85 22.59 -2.38
CA LEU A 17 23.96 21.18 -2.78
C LEU A 17 23.83 20.19 -1.61
N LYS A 18 23.68 20.71 -0.39
CA LYS A 18 23.43 19.95 0.83
C LYS A 18 22.30 18.91 0.72
N PRO A 19 21.19 19.15 -0.03
CA PRO A 19 20.15 18.14 -0.19
C PRO A 19 20.63 16.83 -0.84
N LEU A 20 21.66 16.87 -1.70
CA LEU A 20 22.21 15.68 -2.34
C LEU A 20 23.44 15.12 -1.64
N GLU A 21 24.36 15.97 -1.21
CA GLU A 21 25.68 15.51 -0.75
C GLU A 21 26.21 16.33 0.43
N ARG A 22 26.96 15.67 1.32
CA ARG A 22 27.60 16.34 2.46
C ARG A 22 28.76 17.19 2.00
N ARG A 23 29.01 18.28 2.74
CA ARG A 23 30.11 19.22 2.46
C ARG A 23 31.47 18.53 2.31
N ASP A 24 31.72 17.47 3.09
CA ASP A 24 32.99 16.73 3.10
C ASP A 24 33.26 15.93 1.81
N ASN A 25 32.23 15.67 1.01
CA ASN A 25 32.30 14.88 -0.22
C ASN A 25 32.20 15.74 -1.51
N LEU A 26 32.16 17.06 -1.37
CA LEU A 26 32.15 18.00 -2.49
C LEU A 26 33.58 18.37 -2.90
N CYS A 27 33.81 18.52 -4.20
CA CYS A 27 35.04 19.11 -4.72
C CYS A 27 34.73 20.42 -5.44
N ILE A 28 35.12 21.56 -4.87
CA ILE A 28 34.92 22.88 -5.46
C ILE A 28 36.26 23.40 -5.99
N MET A 29 36.33 23.59 -7.30
CA MET A 29 37.51 24.04 -8.02
C MET A 29 37.25 25.38 -8.71
N PHE A 30 38.22 26.28 -8.59
CA PHE A 30 38.30 27.49 -9.39
C PHE A 30 39.31 27.26 -10.53
N PHE A 31 38.83 27.37 -11.76
CA PHE A 31 39.66 27.35 -12.96
C PHE A 31 39.96 28.79 -13.36
N PRO A 32 41.18 29.30 -13.14
CA PRO A 32 41.57 30.60 -13.67
C PRO A 32 41.62 30.53 -15.20
N TYR A 33 41.45 31.69 -15.85
CA TYR A 33 41.54 31.81 -17.31
C TYR A 33 42.84 31.19 -17.84
N GLN A 34 42.74 30.20 -18.74
CA GLN A 34 43.90 29.56 -19.38
C GLN A 34 43.63 29.36 -20.87
N SER A 35 44.36 30.12 -21.71
CA SER A 35 44.26 30.12 -23.17
C SER A 35 44.59 28.78 -23.84
N ILE A 36 45.26 27.86 -23.15
CA ILE A 36 45.78 26.59 -23.70
C ILE A 36 44.72 25.46 -23.69
N GLN A 37 43.66 25.56 -22.86
CA GLN A 37 42.60 24.53 -22.73
C GLN A 37 41.23 24.95 -23.28
N GLY A 38 41.15 26.06 -24.01
CA GLY A 38 39.90 26.52 -24.63
C GLY A 38 38.82 26.96 -23.63
N ILE A 39 39.20 27.35 -22.40
CA ILE A 39 38.26 27.88 -21.40
C ILE A 39 38.18 29.42 -21.56
N PRO A 40 37.02 29.98 -21.95
CA PRO A 40 36.91 31.40 -22.35
C PRO A 40 36.91 32.40 -21.18
N ALA A 41 36.68 31.95 -19.95
CA ALA A 41 36.60 32.79 -18.75
C ALA A 41 36.98 32.01 -17.48
N PRO A 42 37.45 32.68 -16.40
CA PRO A 42 37.65 32.01 -15.12
C PRO A 42 36.30 31.50 -14.58
N ARG A 43 36.23 30.24 -14.15
CA ARG A 43 34.96 29.61 -13.72
C ARG A 43 35.10 28.77 -12.46
N VAL A 44 34.08 28.80 -11.61
CA VAL A 44 33.94 27.89 -10.47
C VAL A 44 33.22 26.65 -10.94
N VAL A 45 33.79 25.48 -10.68
CA VAL A 45 33.26 24.15 -11.00
C VAL A 45 33.11 23.37 -9.71
N VAL A 46 32.00 22.67 -9.57
CA VAL A 46 31.64 21.87 -8.41
C VAL A 46 31.40 20.44 -8.87
N GLU A 47 32.17 19.50 -8.34
CA GLU A 47 32.03 18.09 -8.64
C GLU A 47 31.44 17.35 -7.43
N LEU A 48 30.51 16.44 -7.72
CA LEU A 48 29.94 15.46 -6.80
C LEU A 48 30.40 14.08 -7.27
N PRO A 49 31.61 13.63 -6.91
CA PRO A 49 32.23 12.44 -7.51
C PRO A 49 31.41 11.17 -7.32
N ARG A 50 30.77 11.02 -6.15
CA ARG A 50 29.92 9.85 -5.82
C ARG A 50 28.70 9.73 -6.72
N TYR A 51 28.18 10.86 -7.22
CA TYR A 51 27.02 10.90 -8.11
C TYR A 51 27.41 10.95 -9.59
N GLY A 52 28.68 11.27 -9.90
CA GLY A 52 29.09 11.58 -11.27
C GLY A 52 28.43 12.85 -11.82
N LEU A 53 28.05 13.77 -10.93
CA LEU A 53 27.44 15.04 -11.28
C LEU A 53 28.47 16.17 -11.20
N SER A 54 28.41 17.10 -12.14
CA SER A 54 29.19 18.33 -12.11
C SER A 54 28.31 19.54 -12.39
N PHE A 55 28.62 20.64 -11.70
CA PHE A 55 28.00 21.94 -11.84
C PHE A 55 29.08 22.99 -12.07
N PHE A 56 28.71 24.12 -12.64
CA PHE A 56 29.58 25.28 -12.76
C PHE A 56 28.77 26.56 -12.57
N VAL A 57 29.42 27.61 -12.06
CA VAL A 57 28.81 28.94 -12.01
C VAL A 57 28.97 29.57 -13.39
N ASP A 58 27.85 29.93 -14.01
CA ASP A 58 27.82 30.56 -15.33
C ASP A 58 28.05 32.07 -15.26
N ASP A 59 28.08 32.73 -16.43
CA ASP A 59 28.31 34.16 -16.55
C ASP A 59 27.19 35.01 -15.89
N ASP A 60 26.00 34.44 -15.71
CA ASP A 60 24.85 35.06 -15.04
C ASP A 60 24.91 34.87 -13.50
N GLY A 61 25.91 34.14 -13.00
CA GLY A 61 26.07 33.80 -11.59
C GLY A 61 25.18 32.67 -11.10
N ASP A 62 24.47 31.98 -12.00
CA ASP A 62 23.63 30.83 -11.69
C ASP A 62 24.46 29.53 -11.64
N LEU A 63 24.09 28.61 -10.77
CA LEU A 63 24.72 27.29 -10.67
C LEU A 63 24.13 26.36 -11.73
N GLN A 64 24.82 26.22 -12.85
CA GLN A 64 24.42 25.43 -14.01
C GLN A 64 24.91 23.98 -13.93
N SER A 65 24.07 23.02 -14.33
CA SER A 65 24.46 21.61 -14.43
C SER A 65 25.22 21.34 -15.74
N SER A 66 26.31 20.56 -15.67
CA SER A 66 26.99 20.04 -16.87
C SER A 66 26.31 18.79 -17.43
N ASN A 67 25.70 17.97 -16.56
CA ASN A 67 25.03 16.73 -16.95
C ASN A 67 23.65 17.00 -17.56
N MET A 68 22.95 18.02 -17.06
CA MET A 68 21.64 18.43 -17.55
C MET A 68 21.78 19.75 -18.28
N ARG A 69 21.89 19.69 -19.62
CA ARG A 69 22.06 20.87 -20.47
C ARG A 69 20.93 21.86 -20.25
N ASP A 70 21.28 23.15 -20.26
CA ASP A 70 20.36 24.28 -20.08
C ASP A 70 19.53 24.25 -18.79
N MET A 71 20.00 23.57 -17.74
CA MET A 71 19.36 23.52 -16.43
C MET A 71 20.26 24.16 -15.35
N VAL A 72 19.66 25.03 -14.55
CA VAL A 72 20.30 25.75 -13.44
C VAL A 72 19.56 25.46 -12.13
N TYR A 73 20.24 25.66 -11.00
CA TYR A 73 19.64 25.55 -9.68
C TYR A 73 18.39 26.43 -9.54
N ASP A 74 17.27 25.86 -9.09
CA ASP A 74 16.05 26.62 -8.81
C ASP A 74 16.09 27.19 -7.40
N LYS A 75 15.83 28.50 -7.24
CA LYS A 75 15.71 29.09 -5.90
C LYS A 75 14.49 28.55 -5.15
N ASN A 76 13.46 28.14 -5.88
CA ASN A 76 12.29 27.46 -5.34
C ASN A 76 12.50 25.95 -5.38
N GLN A 77 12.97 25.38 -4.27
CA GLN A 77 13.17 23.94 -4.11
C GLN A 77 11.85 23.16 -3.85
N SER A 78 10.68 23.80 -3.96
CA SER A 78 9.38 23.11 -3.87
C SER A 78 8.87 22.71 -5.26
N ILE A 79 8.55 21.42 -5.38
CA ILE A 79 7.90 20.83 -6.56
C ILE A 79 6.37 20.75 -6.42
N GLY A 80 5.80 21.15 -5.28
CA GLY A 80 4.36 21.08 -5.02
C GLY A 80 3.82 19.68 -4.68
N THR A 81 4.71 18.73 -4.37
CA THR A 81 4.40 17.37 -3.89
C THR A 81 5.60 16.87 -3.08
N MET A 82 5.50 15.66 -2.50
CA MET A 82 6.52 15.07 -1.63
C MET A 82 6.90 16.01 -0.46
N LEU A 83 5.87 16.64 0.12
CA LEU A 83 6.04 17.62 1.19
C LEU A 83 6.73 16.98 2.40
N GLY A 84 7.82 17.59 2.87
CA GLY A 84 8.65 17.07 3.96
C GLY A 84 9.87 16.27 3.52
N LEU A 85 10.06 16.01 2.21
CA LEU A 85 11.28 15.42 1.68
C LEU A 85 12.44 16.42 1.72
N VAL A 86 13.50 16.09 2.45
CA VAL A 86 14.68 16.96 2.60
C VAL A 86 15.68 16.79 1.46
N ASN A 87 15.90 15.55 1.01
CA ASN A 87 16.93 15.21 0.04
C ASN A 87 16.40 15.30 -1.40
N GLN A 88 16.15 16.51 -1.87
CA GLN A 88 15.78 16.78 -3.26
C GLN A 88 16.52 18.01 -3.78
N LEU A 89 16.94 17.97 -5.04
CA LEU A 89 17.52 19.13 -5.73
C LEU A 89 16.70 19.46 -6.98
N VAL A 90 16.07 20.62 -6.97
CA VAL A 90 15.26 21.13 -8.08
C VAL A 90 16.11 22.01 -8.98
N LEU A 91 16.04 21.73 -10.28
CA LEU A 91 16.63 22.50 -11.35
C LEU A 91 15.53 23.11 -12.23
N ARG A 92 15.76 24.34 -12.67
CA ARG A 92 14.91 25.06 -13.62
C ARG A 92 15.65 25.29 -14.94
N PRO A 93 14.94 25.51 -16.05
CA PRO A 93 15.58 25.88 -17.32
C PRO A 93 16.34 27.20 -17.21
N LYS A 94 17.42 27.34 -17.98
CA LYS A 94 18.20 28.56 -18.11
C LYS A 94 17.48 29.59 -18.99
N GLY A 95 17.36 30.83 -18.49
CA GLY A 95 16.74 31.97 -19.18
C GLY A 95 15.23 32.09 -18.95
N GLN A 96 14.77 33.32 -18.65
CA GLN A 96 13.37 33.61 -18.27
C GLN A 96 12.35 33.24 -19.35
N VAL A 97 12.67 33.42 -20.63
CA VAL A 97 11.76 33.10 -21.75
C VAL A 97 11.52 31.59 -21.88
N VAL A 98 12.52 30.77 -21.51
CA VAL A 98 12.50 29.31 -21.63
C VAL A 98 11.97 28.65 -20.35
N GLU A 99 12.02 29.35 -19.22
CA GLU A 99 11.59 28.88 -17.90
C GLU A 99 10.13 28.38 -17.87
N HIS A 100 9.24 29.00 -18.64
CA HIS A 100 7.83 28.59 -18.72
C HIS A 100 7.55 27.52 -19.79
N LEU A 101 8.55 27.19 -20.63
CA LEU A 101 8.39 26.29 -21.78
C LEU A 101 9.01 24.91 -21.56
N ILE A 102 9.98 24.80 -20.67
CA ILE A 102 10.64 23.54 -20.33
C ILE A 102 10.28 23.20 -18.87
N PRO A 103 9.85 21.96 -18.58
CA PRO A 103 9.49 21.59 -17.22
C PRO A 103 10.71 21.63 -16.29
N ARG A 104 10.48 21.99 -15.03
CA ARG A 104 11.47 21.85 -13.96
C ARG A 104 11.82 20.38 -13.76
N CYS A 105 13.01 20.12 -13.26
CA CYS A 105 13.51 18.78 -13.02
C CYS A 105 13.93 18.62 -11.56
N VAL A 106 13.65 17.48 -10.95
CA VAL A 106 14.08 17.16 -9.59
C VAL A 106 14.99 15.93 -9.58
N LEU A 107 16.08 16.02 -8.83
CA LEU A 107 17.02 14.95 -8.56
C LEU A 107 16.81 14.45 -7.13
N ILE A 108 16.57 13.15 -6.98
CA ILE A 108 16.36 12.51 -5.67
C ILE A 108 17.33 11.33 -5.55
N PRO A 109 18.21 11.30 -4.54
CA PRO A 109 19.18 10.23 -4.40
C PRO A 109 18.52 8.94 -3.94
N HIS A 110 19.13 7.80 -4.24
CA HIS A 110 18.79 6.51 -3.62
C HIS A 110 19.56 6.33 -2.31
N GLY A 111 18.87 5.84 -1.30
CA GLY A 111 19.46 5.51 -0.01
C GLY A 111 18.44 4.89 0.94
N ASP A 112 18.81 4.82 2.21
CA ASP A 112 17.96 4.35 3.30
C ASP A 112 17.03 5.48 3.76
N VAL A 113 15.74 5.27 3.60
CA VAL A 113 14.73 6.29 3.91
C VAL A 113 14.34 6.20 5.37
N SER A 114 14.56 7.30 6.09
CA SER A 114 14.17 7.47 7.48
C SER A 114 13.17 8.61 7.60
N PHE A 115 12.21 8.47 8.50
CA PHE A 115 11.16 9.46 8.72
C PHE A 115 10.97 9.73 10.21
N LYS A 116 10.82 11.01 10.56
CA LYS A 116 10.60 11.48 11.93
C LYS A 116 9.47 12.49 11.94
N VAL A 117 8.69 12.49 13.03
CA VAL A 117 7.64 13.49 13.23
C VAL A 117 8.31 14.85 13.47
N HIS A 118 7.89 15.86 12.72
CA HIS A 118 8.35 17.24 12.85
C HIS A 118 7.13 18.17 12.89
N ASP A 119 6.78 18.62 14.09
CA ASP A 119 5.55 19.38 14.38
C ASP A 119 4.28 18.71 13.83
N HIS A 120 3.66 19.30 12.80
CA HIS A 120 2.43 18.83 12.17
C HIS A 120 2.65 18.01 10.88
N HIS A 121 3.91 17.74 10.50
CA HIS A 121 4.24 16.96 9.30
C HIS A 121 5.35 15.93 9.60
N VAL A 122 5.65 15.09 8.62
CA VAL A 122 6.76 14.14 8.69
C VAL A 122 7.93 14.74 7.92
N GLN A 123 9.11 14.71 8.51
CA GLN A 123 10.36 15.02 7.82
C GLN A 123 11.00 13.71 7.34
N ILE A 124 11.31 13.64 6.04
CA ILE A 124 11.85 12.47 5.37
C ILE A 124 13.30 12.77 4.98
N ASN A 125 14.22 11.92 5.45
CA ASN A 125 15.64 12.02 5.16
C ASN A 125 16.15 10.71 4.56
N ILE A 126 16.86 10.82 3.45
CA ILE A 126 17.46 9.73 2.69
C ILE A 126 18.93 9.67 3.09
N ASP A 127 19.33 8.63 3.80
CA ASP A 127 20.75 8.41 4.11
C ASP A 127 21.44 7.69 2.95
N THR A 128 22.40 8.37 2.35
CA THR A 128 23.21 7.85 1.23
C THR A 128 24.60 7.40 1.68
N HIS A 129 24.90 7.42 2.99
CA HIS A 129 26.24 7.24 3.53
C HIS A 129 26.42 5.94 4.33
N GLN A 130 25.34 5.21 4.59
CA GLN A 130 25.39 3.91 5.23
C GLN A 130 24.71 2.87 4.32
N PRO A 131 25.46 1.83 3.87
CA PRO A 131 26.92 1.69 3.94
C PRO A 131 27.65 2.81 3.16
N PRO A 132 28.96 3.05 3.40
CA PRO A 132 29.72 4.07 2.68
C PRO A 132 29.90 3.68 1.21
N LEU A 133 28.90 3.97 0.40
CA LEU A 133 28.88 3.69 -1.02
C LEU A 133 29.86 4.62 -1.73
N GLY A 134 30.80 4.03 -2.49
CA GLY A 134 31.71 4.78 -3.38
C GLY A 134 30.99 5.46 -4.54
N ARG A 135 29.79 4.99 -4.91
CA ARG A 135 28.91 5.59 -5.91
C ARG A 135 27.46 5.59 -5.42
N VAL A 136 26.77 6.71 -5.55
CA VAL A 136 25.36 6.88 -5.20
C VAL A 136 24.55 7.07 -6.47
N THR A 137 23.48 6.30 -6.62
CA THR A 137 22.52 6.44 -7.73
C THR A 137 21.45 7.47 -7.34
N TYR A 138 20.81 8.06 -8.34
CA TYR A 138 19.72 9.02 -8.14
C TYR A 138 18.67 8.84 -9.23
N GLU A 139 17.43 9.17 -8.91
CA GLU A 139 16.35 9.27 -9.88
C GLU A 139 16.13 10.72 -10.29
N THR A 140 15.66 10.88 -11.52
CA THR A 140 15.34 12.17 -12.13
C THR A 140 13.87 12.17 -12.49
N TYR A 141 13.12 13.17 -12.01
CA TYR A 141 11.71 13.35 -12.35
C TYR A 141 11.49 14.75 -12.94
N LYS A 142 10.64 14.84 -13.97
CA LYS A 142 10.19 16.12 -14.54
C LYS A 142 8.88 16.54 -13.88
N VAL A 143 8.78 17.82 -13.55
CA VAL A 143 7.56 18.41 -12.98
C VAL A 143 6.63 18.79 -14.14
N ASP A 144 5.62 17.98 -14.38
CA ASP A 144 4.61 18.22 -15.41
C ASP A 144 3.43 19.00 -14.81
N THR A 145 3.35 20.28 -15.15
CA THR A 145 2.27 21.18 -14.72
C THR A 145 1.05 21.17 -15.64
N GLU A 146 1.12 20.45 -16.76
CA GLU A 146 0.01 20.29 -17.71
C GLU A 146 -0.82 19.07 -17.30
N LEU A 147 -0.17 17.92 -17.09
CA LEU A 147 -0.83 16.70 -16.59
C LEU A 147 -0.91 16.62 -15.07
N ASN A 148 -0.33 17.59 -14.35
CA ASN A 148 -0.33 17.69 -12.90
C ASN A 148 0.29 16.44 -12.24
N CYS A 149 1.49 16.07 -12.67
CA CYS A 149 2.17 14.86 -12.18
C CYS A 149 3.71 15.01 -12.19
N LEU A 150 4.37 14.04 -11.55
CA LEU A 150 5.82 13.85 -11.70
C LEU A 150 6.07 12.76 -12.73
N ALA A 151 6.72 13.13 -13.84
CA ALA A 151 7.06 12.22 -14.93
C ALA A 151 8.47 11.65 -14.70
N GLY A 152 8.53 10.35 -14.39
CA GLY A 152 9.76 9.58 -14.21
C GLY A 152 10.23 8.87 -15.47
N ASN A 153 11.08 7.86 -15.30
CA ASN A 153 11.45 6.96 -16.38
C ASN A 153 10.52 5.73 -16.41
N VAL A 154 10.61 4.95 -17.50
CA VAL A 154 9.75 3.78 -17.72
C VAL A 154 10.05 2.63 -16.74
N GLY A 155 11.23 2.63 -16.12
CA GLY A 155 11.69 1.55 -15.26
C GLY A 155 10.83 1.37 -14.00
N LEU A 156 10.56 0.12 -13.66
CA LEU A 156 9.77 -0.22 -12.47
C LEU A 156 10.37 0.35 -11.18
N THR A 157 11.70 0.25 -11.01
CA THR A 157 12.41 0.75 -9.82
C THR A 157 12.18 2.25 -9.61
N ASN A 158 12.20 3.05 -10.68
CA ASN A 158 11.94 4.49 -10.63
C ASN A 158 10.49 4.78 -10.20
N LYS A 159 9.50 4.06 -10.76
CA LYS A 159 8.09 4.21 -10.40
C LYS A 159 7.78 3.77 -8.98
N LEU A 160 8.35 2.64 -8.55
CA LEU A 160 8.23 2.15 -7.17
C LEU A 160 8.87 3.11 -6.18
N TYR A 161 10.01 3.70 -6.54
CA TYR A 161 10.66 4.69 -5.68
C TYR A 161 9.82 5.95 -5.55
N GLN A 162 9.25 6.44 -6.66
CA GLN A 162 8.30 7.55 -6.67
C GLN A 162 7.09 7.25 -5.78
N ALA A 163 6.46 6.08 -5.95
CA ALA A 163 5.31 5.67 -5.15
C ALA A 163 5.66 5.55 -3.65
N TYR A 164 6.83 4.99 -3.34
CA TYR A 164 7.30 4.88 -1.96
C TYR A 164 7.49 6.25 -1.31
N LEU A 165 8.11 7.21 -2.02
CA LEU A 165 8.31 8.57 -1.53
C LEU A 165 6.97 9.28 -1.29
N HIS A 166 6.02 9.24 -2.23
CA HIS A 166 4.68 9.80 -2.03
C HIS A 166 3.98 9.18 -0.81
N ALA A 167 4.10 7.87 -0.60
CA ALA A 167 3.49 7.19 0.53
C ALA A 167 4.06 7.66 1.88
N VAL A 168 5.38 7.85 2.00
CA VAL A 168 6.02 8.30 3.26
C VAL A 168 5.88 9.79 3.51
N THR A 169 5.69 10.61 2.47
CA THR A 169 5.47 12.07 2.58
C THR A 169 4.00 12.45 2.80
N SER A 170 3.08 11.48 2.90
CA SER A 170 1.65 11.76 3.00
C SER A 170 1.28 12.39 4.35
N GLY A 171 0.79 13.64 4.33
CA GLY A 171 0.30 14.39 5.51
C GLY A 171 -1.08 13.94 6.01
N GLY A 172 -1.60 12.82 5.51
CA GLY A 172 -2.87 12.21 5.90
C GLY A 172 -4.11 12.86 5.28
N CYS A 173 -4.32 14.17 5.51
CA CYS A 173 -5.43 14.92 4.91
C CYS A 173 -4.97 16.04 3.97
N THR A 174 -3.66 16.28 3.89
CA THR A 174 -3.09 17.31 3.01
C THR A 174 -2.99 16.79 1.59
N ILE A 175 -3.60 17.53 0.67
CA ILE A 175 -3.53 17.28 -0.76
C ILE A 175 -2.29 18.00 -1.31
N ASP A 176 -1.51 17.30 -2.12
CA ASP A 176 -0.35 17.89 -2.79
C ASP A 176 -0.81 18.88 -3.88
N PRO A 177 -0.33 20.14 -3.86
CA PRO A 177 -0.73 21.14 -4.84
C PRO A 177 -0.52 20.77 -6.30
N LEU A 178 0.55 20.01 -6.60
CA LEU A 178 0.86 19.58 -7.96
C LEU A 178 -0.12 18.50 -8.44
N THR A 179 -0.32 17.44 -7.65
CA THR A 179 -1.06 16.24 -8.11
C THR A 179 -2.56 16.33 -7.84
N GLY A 180 -3.00 17.21 -6.95
CA GLY A 180 -4.39 17.27 -6.51
C GLY A 180 -4.85 16.03 -5.74
N LYS A 181 -3.91 15.21 -5.26
CA LYS A 181 -4.13 14.00 -4.46
C LYS A 181 -3.30 14.04 -3.18
N THR A 182 -3.66 13.27 -2.17
CA THR A 182 -2.73 13.01 -1.06
C THR A 182 -1.57 12.14 -1.53
N GLY A 183 -0.44 12.16 -0.82
CA GLY A 183 0.70 11.29 -1.14
C GLY A 183 0.33 9.80 -1.13
N THR A 184 -0.58 9.38 -0.25
CA THR A 184 -1.09 7.99 -0.24
C THR A 184 -1.87 7.66 -1.51
N GLU A 185 -2.76 8.56 -1.95
CA GLU A 185 -3.59 8.36 -3.14
C GLU A 185 -2.74 8.35 -4.41
N GLU A 186 -1.74 9.23 -4.53
CA GLU A 186 -0.82 9.21 -5.67
C GLU A 186 0.05 7.95 -5.68
N ALA A 187 0.54 7.49 -4.51
CA ALA A 187 1.27 6.23 -4.42
C ALA A 187 0.42 5.03 -4.91
N LEU A 188 -0.86 4.96 -4.50
CA LEU A 188 -1.78 3.93 -4.98
C LEU A 188 -2.06 4.06 -6.48
N SER A 189 -2.22 5.29 -6.97
CA SER A 189 -2.43 5.58 -8.40
C SER A 189 -1.26 5.07 -9.24
N ILE A 190 -0.01 5.25 -8.77
CA ILE A 190 1.19 4.76 -9.44
C ILE A 190 1.27 3.23 -9.35
N LEU A 191 1.09 2.65 -8.16
CA LEU A 191 1.21 1.19 -7.96
C LEU A 191 0.17 0.39 -8.74
N ASN A 192 -1.05 0.91 -8.85
CA ASN A 192 -2.13 0.26 -9.60
C ASN A 192 -2.06 0.54 -11.11
N SER A 193 -1.20 1.45 -11.57
CA SER A 193 -1.06 1.73 -13.00
C SER A 193 -0.52 0.51 -13.77
N ALA A 194 -0.98 0.35 -15.01
CA ALA A 194 -0.45 -0.67 -15.93
C ALA A 194 1.06 -0.52 -16.13
N SER A 195 1.56 0.71 -16.04
CA SER A 195 2.97 1.07 -15.99
C SER A 195 3.82 0.33 -14.93
N CYS A 196 3.27 0.04 -13.75
CA CYS A 196 3.94 -0.71 -12.69
C CYS A 196 3.75 -2.23 -12.81
N GLN A 197 2.79 -2.66 -13.62
CA GLN A 197 2.50 -4.07 -13.91
C GLN A 197 3.20 -4.55 -15.19
N SER A 198 3.82 -3.63 -15.93
CA SER A 198 4.53 -3.89 -17.19
C SER A 198 6.04 -3.84 -16.97
N PHE A 199 6.67 -4.99 -16.74
CA PHE A 199 8.11 -5.06 -16.58
C PHE A 199 8.70 -6.36 -17.14
N MET A 200 9.86 -6.24 -17.79
CA MET A 200 10.60 -7.40 -18.27
C MET A 200 11.40 -8.11 -17.19
N LYS A 201 11.76 -7.45 -16.08
CA LYS A 201 12.50 -8.02 -14.94
C LYS A 201 12.37 -7.14 -13.71
N ILE A 202 12.46 -7.75 -12.54
CA ILE A 202 12.57 -7.07 -11.23
C ILE A 202 14.00 -7.21 -10.76
N ASP A 203 14.65 -6.07 -10.51
CA ASP A 203 15.94 -6.04 -9.84
C ASP A 203 15.76 -6.16 -8.32
N SER A 204 16.86 -6.40 -7.60
CA SER A 204 16.84 -6.52 -6.13
C SER A 204 16.26 -5.26 -5.47
N ARG A 205 16.57 -4.08 -6.02
CA ARG A 205 16.09 -2.81 -5.48
C ARG A 205 14.58 -2.64 -5.60
N ALA A 206 13.97 -3.03 -6.72
CA ALA A 206 12.51 -3.04 -6.87
C ALA A 206 11.85 -4.00 -5.87
N ALA A 207 12.44 -5.18 -5.63
CA ALA A 207 11.94 -6.12 -4.62
C ALA A 207 12.05 -5.55 -3.18
N GLU A 208 13.13 -4.85 -2.85
CA GLU A 208 13.29 -4.11 -1.58
C GLU A 208 12.25 -2.99 -1.44
N LEU A 209 11.98 -2.23 -2.51
CA LEU A 209 10.99 -1.16 -2.51
C LEU A 209 9.57 -1.71 -2.31
N LEU A 210 9.20 -2.80 -3.00
CA LEU A 210 7.93 -3.49 -2.76
C LEU A 210 7.79 -3.96 -1.30
N SER A 211 8.87 -4.48 -0.73
CA SER A 211 8.91 -4.90 0.67
C SER A 211 8.76 -3.71 1.63
N SER A 212 9.40 -2.59 1.30
CA SER A 212 9.32 -1.33 2.06
C SER A 212 7.90 -0.75 2.03
N ILE A 213 7.28 -0.69 0.85
CA ILE A 213 5.89 -0.24 0.66
C ILE A 213 4.92 -1.14 1.44
N GLY A 214 5.03 -2.47 1.32
CA GLY A 214 4.21 -3.40 2.08
C GLY A 214 4.42 -3.32 3.61
N SER A 215 5.57 -2.81 4.03
CA SER A 215 5.95 -2.65 5.45
C SER A 215 5.34 -1.40 6.09
N LEU A 216 4.95 -0.39 5.29
CA LEU A 216 4.28 0.83 5.77
C LEU A 216 2.94 0.55 6.46
N VAL A 217 2.27 -0.54 6.09
CA VAL A 217 0.98 -0.92 6.66
C VAL A 217 1.15 -1.42 8.12
N PRO A 218 0.25 -1.07 9.06
CA PRO A 218 0.41 -1.43 10.46
C PRO A 218 0.39 -2.94 10.67
N ARG A 219 1.26 -3.45 11.57
CA ARG A 219 1.29 -4.88 11.88
C ARG A 219 0.11 -5.23 12.79
N ARG A 220 -0.77 -6.11 12.32
CA ARG A 220 -1.95 -6.60 13.05
C ARG A 220 -1.77 -8.08 13.41
N VAL A 221 -1.88 -8.40 14.70
CA VAL A 221 -1.79 -9.78 15.21
C VAL A 221 -2.92 -10.06 16.21
N TRP A 222 -3.26 -11.33 16.38
CA TRP A 222 -4.24 -11.76 17.38
C TRP A 222 -3.62 -11.76 18.78
N TYR A 223 -4.40 -11.33 19.78
CA TYR A 223 -4.02 -11.35 21.20
C TYR A 223 -5.16 -11.89 22.08
N PRO A 224 -4.89 -12.86 22.96
CA PRO A 224 -3.86 -13.88 22.80
C PRO A 224 -3.98 -14.60 21.44
N ALA A 225 -2.84 -15.03 20.86
CA ALA A 225 -2.80 -15.55 19.49
C ALA A 225 -3.76 -16.73 19.24
N HIS A 226 -4.00 -17.56 20.26
CA HIS A 226 -4.84 -18.75 20.18
C HIS A 226 -6.35 -18.43 20.24
N LEU A 227 -6.76 -17.33 20.87
CA LEU A 227 -8.19 -17.00 21.05
C LEU A 227 -8.81 -16.34 19.83
N ARG A 228 -8.01 -15.62 19.02
CA ARG A 228 -8.50 -14.83 17.87
C ARG A 228 -9.70 -13.91 18.19
N ARG A 229 -9.79 -13.41 19.42
CA ARG A 229 -10.88 -12.53 19.89
C ARG A 229 -10.50 -11.05 19.85
N ILE A 230 -9.26 -10.72 20.18
CA ILE A 230 -8.77 -9.34 20.26
C ILE A 230 -7.59 -9.19 19.29
N GLN A 231 -7.42 -8.00 18.72
CA GLN A 231 -6.25 -7.68 17.89
C GLN A 231 -5.31 -6.73 18.63
N GLN A 232 -4.02 -6.89 18.40
CA GLN A 232 -3.00 -5.92 18.73
C GLN A 232 -2.49 -5.30 17.42
N VAL A 233 -2.38 -3.97 17.39
CA VAL A 233 -1.94 -3.21 16.21
C VAL A 233 -0.68 -2.43 16.58
N LYS A 234 0.39 -2.62 15.81
CA LYS A 234 1.63 -1.84 15.93
C LYS A 234 1.71 -0.86 14.76
N TRP A 235 1.56 0.43 15.08
CA TRP A 235 1.70 1.54 14.14
C TRP A 235 3.15 2.02 14.07
N SER A 236 3.55 2.55 12.91
CA SER A 236 4.79 3.32 12.77
C SER A 236 4.58 4.79 13.17
N CYS A 237 5.65 5.59 13.16
CA CYS A 237 5.60 7.03 13.43
C CYS A 237 4.99 7.87 12.29
N LEU A 238 4.57 7.25 11.18
CA LEU A 238 3.84 7.93 10.12
C LEU A 238 2.37 8.21 10.53
N PRO A 239 1.72 9.24 9.95
CA PRO A 239 0.29 9.45 10.11
C PRO A 239 -0.53 8.20 9.79
N ALA A 240 -1.62 7.97 10.52
CA ALA A 240 -2.45 6.78 10.34
C ALA A 240 -2.97 6.65 8.89
N ALA A 241 -3.29 7.76 8.24
CA ALA A 241 -3.75 7.80 6.85
C ALA A 241 -2.63 7.55 5.80
N ALA A 242 -1.35 7.72 6.16
CA ALA A 242 -0.22 7.30 5.32
C ALA A 242 -0.01 5.78 5.35
N GLN A 243 -0.44 5.12 6.44
CA GLN A 243 -0.30 3.67 6.64
C GLN A 243 -1.49 2.88 6.05
N HIS A 244 -1.85 3.21 4.81
CA HIS A 244 -3.05 2.71 4.13
C HIS A 244 -2.92 1.26 3.66
N HIS A 245 -3.97 0.47 3.89
CA HIS A 245 -3.98 -0.98 3.68
C HIS A 245 -3.84 -1.37 2.20
N GLY A 246 -4.35 -0.53 1.31
CA GLY A 246 -4.22 -0.69 -0.15
C GLY A 246 -2.77 -0.79 -0.63
N LEU A 247 -1.81 -0.16 0.06
CA LEU A 247 -0.39 -0.21 -0.31
C LEU A 247 0.15 -1.65 -0.26
N TYR A 248 -0.26 -2.43 0.75
CA TYR A 248 0.11 -3.83 0.85
C TYR A 248 -0.51 -4.67 -0.26
N PHE A 249 -1.79 -4.45 -0.58
CA PHE A 249 -2.48 -5.20 -1.62
C PHE A 249 -1.89 -4.90 -3.01
N ALA A 250 -1.62 -3.64 -3.33
CA ALA A 250 -1.01 -3.24 -4.58
C ALA A 250 0.41 -3.82 -4.73
N ALA A 251 1.26 -3.69 -3.70
CA ALA A 251 2.61 -4.28 -3.71
C ALA A 251 2.57 -5.82 -3.80
N LYS A 252 1.62 -6.47 -3.13
CA LYS A 252 1.41 -7.93 -3.21
C LYS A 252 0.94 -8.35 -4.60
N SER A 253 0.14 -7.54 -5.29
CA SER A 253 -0.31 -7.81 -6.66
C SER A 253 0.88 -7.85 -7.64
N ILE A 254 1.73 -6.82 -7.60
CA ILE A 254 2.96 -6.75 -8.43
C ILE A 254 3.89 -7.94 -8.12
N LYS A 255 4.05 -8.28 -6.83
CA LYS A 255 4.83 -9.47 -6.42
C LYS A 255 4.26 -10.76 -7.02
N LYS A 256 2.93 -10.96 -6.99
CA LYS A 256 2.29 -12.14 -7.57
C LYS A 256 2.50 -12.25 -9.08
N ILE A 257 2.40 -11.14 -9.80
CA ILE A 257 2.70 -11.08 -11.24
C ILE A 257 4.13 -11.57 -11.48
N CYS A 258 5.09 -11.07 -10.69
CA CYS A 258 6.48 -11.52 -10.79
C CYS A 258 6.65 -13.03 -10.55
N GLU A 259 6.07 -13.54 -9.46
CA GLU A 259 6.20 -14.97 -9.09
C GLU A 259 5.60 -15.88 -10.17
N ARG A 260 4.50 -15.45 -10.80
CA ARG A 260 3.86 -16.18 -11.90
C ARG A 260 4.70 -16.16 -13.18
N ASP A 261 5.22 -14.99 -13.55
CA ASP A 261 6.00 -14.82 -14.79
C ASP A 261 7.43 -15.38 -14.69
N GLN A 262 7.94 -15.58 -13.46
CA GLN A 262 9.31 -16.02 -13.19
C GLN A 262 9.56 -17.46 -13.66
N VAL A 263 8.53 -18.32 -13.67
CA VAL A 263 8.63 -19.73 -14.08
C VAL A 263 9.11 -19.87 -15.54
N PHE A 264 8.82 -18.87 -16.38
CA PHE A 264 9.14 -18.89 -17.81
C PHE A 264 10.50 -18.24 -18.15
N ARG A 265 11.39 -18.02 -17.16
CA ARG A 265 12.65 -17.28 -17.34
C ARG A 265 13.86 -18.12 -16.98
N GLU A 266 14.63 -18.55 -17.99
CA GLU A 266 15.77 -19.45 -17.81
C GLU A 266 17.07 -18.74 -17.37
N ASP A 267 17.27 -17.48 -17.76
CA ASP A 267 18.58 -16.82 -17.70
C ASP A 267 18.84 -15.96 -16.45
N GLN A 268 17.96 -15.98 -15.43
CA GLN A 268 18.03 -15.01 -14.33
C GLN A 268 18.02 -15.64 -12.94
N PRO A 269 18.90 -15.18 -12.03
CA PRO A 269 18.84 -15.61 -10.64
C PRO A 269 17.48 -15.26 -10.05
N ILE A 270 16.92 -16.18 -9.27
CA ILE A 270 15.63 -15.98 -8.61
C ILE A 270 15.73 -14.74 -7.73
N CYS A 271 14.94 -13.70 -8.06
CA CYS A 271 14.87 -12.52 -7.20
C CYS A 271 14.14 -12.92 -5.92
N SER A 272 14.83 -12.82 -4.78
CA SER A 272 14.25 -13.20 -3.50
C SER A 272 13.36 -12.08 -2.96
N PHE A 273 12.15 -12.45 -2.54
CA PHE A 273 11.23 -11.59 -1.80
C PHE A 273 11.25 -11.87 -0.29
N ASP A 274 12.36 -12.39 0.26
CA ASP A 274 12.47 -12.76 1.69
C ASP A 274 12.14 -11.60 2.63
N GLY A 275 12.40 -10.35 2.20
CA GLY A 275 12.08 -9.13 2.95
C GLY A 275 10.60 -8.73 2.92
N PHE A 276 9.76 -9.36 2.09
CA PHE A 276 8.38 -8.95 1.91
C PHE A 276 7.53 -9.35 3.13
N PRO A 277 6.77 -8.41 3.74
CA PRO A 277 6.13 -8.67 5.01
C PRO A 277 4.96 -9.67 4.93
N SER A 278 4.97 -10.69 5.78
CA SER A 278 3.83 -11.59 5.97
C SER A 278 2.77 -10.95 6.86
N ARG A 279 1.53 -10.82 6.35
CA ARG A 279 0.39 -10.21 7.06
C ARG A 279 -0.75 -11.22 7.23
N LYS A 280 -1.48 -11.13 8.34
CA LYS A 280 -2.70 -11.91 8.57
C LYS A 280 -3.84 -11.27 7.76
N LEU A 281 -4.13 -11.83 6.58
CA LEU A 281 -5.08 -11.28 5.60
C LEU A 281 -6.44 -10.94 6.20
N HIS A 282 -7.05 -11.85 6.95
CA HIS A 282 -8.33 -11.60 7.64
C HIS A 282 -8.34 -10.33 8.50
N LEU A 283 -7.26 -10.07 9.27
CA LEU A 283 -7.19 -8.86 10.10
C LEU A 283 -7.00 -7.59 9.27
N LEU A 284 -6.29 -7.71 8.14
CA LEU A 284 -6.05 -6.60 7.22
C LEU A 284 -7.30 -6.26 6.42
N GLU A 285 -7.98 -7.26 5.84
CA GLU A 285 -9.25 -7.12 5.12
C GLU A 285 -10.32 -6.51 6.03
N ARG A 286 -10.49 -7.03 7.25
CA ARG A 286 -11.43 -6.44 8.23
C ARG A 286 -11.11 -4.98 8.52
N ALA A 287 -9.82 -4.62 8.60
CA ALA A 287 -9.43 -3.25 8.84
C ALA A 287 -9.58 -2.38 7.58
N SER A 288 -9.45 -2.95 6.38
CA SER A 288 -9.72 -2.28 5.10
C SER A 288 -11.20 -1.97 4.98
N LEU A 289 -12.08 -2.94 5.24
CA LEU A 289 -13.54 -2.78 5.25
C LEU A 289 -14.00 -1.65 6.17
N ARG A 290 -13.42 -1.56 7.37
CA ARG A 290 -13.75 -0.49 8.34
C ARG A 290 -13.20 0.88 7.95
N ALA A 291 -12.11 0.91 7.20
CA ALA A 291 -11.47 2.14 6.77
C ALA A 291 -11.96 2.61 5.39
N ALA A 292 -12.57 1.73 4.58
CA ALA A 292 -13.07 2.04 3.24
C ALA A 292 -14.00 3.25 3.21
N PRO A 293 -14.92 3.47 4.17
CA PRO A 293 -15.73 4.68 4.21
C PRO A 293 -14.93 5.98 4.47
N LEU A 294 -13.65 5.93 4.79
CA LEU A 294 -12.83 7.14 5.06
C LEU A 294 -12.14 7.67 3.79
N TYR A 295 -12.21 6.93 2.69
CA TYR A 295 -11.50 7.24 1.45
C TYR A 295 -12.46 7.33 0.27
N PRO A 296 -12.10 8.05 -0.80
CA PRO A 296 -12.80 7.93 -2.07
C PRO A 296 -12.80 6.48 -2.54
N GLU A 297 -13.86 6.04 -3.22
CA GLU A 297 -14.03 4.64 -3.66
C GLU A 297 -12.79 4.09 -4.38
N THR A 298 -12.21 4.88 -5.30
CA THR A 298 -11.01 4.53 -6.08
C THR A 298 -9.78 4.21 -5.22
N PHE A 299 -9.72 4.72 -3.99
CA PHE A 299 -8.59 4.54 -3.07
C PHE A 299 -8.96 3.77 -1.81
N SER A 300 -10.21 3.30 -1.68
CA SER A 300 -10.70 2.59 -0.49
C SER A 300 -10.10 1.19 -0.27
N GLY A 301 -9.36 0.68 -1.25
CA GLY A 301 -8.74 -0.66 -1.24
C GLY A 301 -9.71 -1.76 -1.67
N PRO A 302 -9.28 -3.04 -1.70
CA PRO A 302 -10.16 -4.13 -2.06
C PRO A 302 -11.24 -4.32 -0.98
N VAL A 303 -12.49 -4.05 -1.34
CA VAL A 303 -13.68 -4.30 -0.52
C VAL A 303 -14.36 -5.55 -1.09
N PRO A 304 -14.32 -6.71 -0.39
CA PRO A 304 -15.10 -7.88 -0.82
C PRO A 304 -16.59 -7.53 -0.93
N SER A 305 -17.16 -7.71 -2.11
CA SER A 305 -18.56 -7.36 -2.42
C SER A 305 -19.60 -8.14 -1.61
N GLN A 306 -19.19 -9.19 -0.88
CA GLN A 306 -20.08 -10.15 -0.22
C GLN A 306 -19.96 -10.21 1.31
N ILE A 307 -19.04 -9.47 1.95
CA ILE A 307 -18.84 -9.54 3.41
C ILE A 307 -19.53 -8.35 4.10
N CYS A 308 -20.79 -8.54 4.48
CA CYS A 308 -21.47 -7.64 5.39
C CYS A 308 -20.85 -7.76 6.79
N ASP A 309 -20.59 -6.62 7.46
CA ASP A 309 -20.21 -6.63 8.88
C ASP A 309 -21.32 -7.33 9.69
N ALA A 310 -20.93 -8.06 10.74
CA ALA A 310 -21.90 -8.76 11.55
C ALA A 310 -22.82 -7.75 12.26
N THR A 311 -24.13 -7.98 12.25
CA THR A 311 -25.08 -7.14 13.00
C THR A 311 -24.67 -7.12 14.46
N HIS A 312 -24.24 -5.94 14.95
CA HIS A 312 -23.88 -5.78 16.35
C HIS A 312 -25.13 -5.90 17.22
N ALA A 313 -25.19 -6.93 18.06
CA ALA A 313 -26.18 -6.99 19.12
C ALA A 313 -25.85 -5.89 20.14
N SER A 314 -26.66 -4.84 20.12
CA SER A 314 -26.56 -3.68 20.99
C SER A 314 -26.48 -4.09 22.46
N ARG A 315 -25.43 -3.64 23.18
CA ARG A 315 -25.23 -3.95 24.62
C ARG A 315 -26.19 -3.21 25.56
N ASP A 316 -26.87 -2.21 25.03
CA ASP A 316 -27.94 -1.42 25.64
C ASP A 316 -29.24 -2.19 25.83
N LEU A 317 -29.41 -3.34 25.15
CA LEU A 317 -30.41 -4.34 25.50
C LEU A 317 -29.91 -5.08 26.74
N VAL A 318 -30.16 -4.51 27.93
CA VAL A 318 -29.81 -5.12 29.23
C VAL A 318 -30.64 -6.40 29.42
N CYS A 319 -30.18 -7.49 28.83
CA CYS A 319 -30.77 -8.81 28.95
C CYS A 319 -29.98 -9.60 29.99
N SER A 320 -30.45 -9.49 31.24
CA SER A 320 -30.16 -10.32 32.42
C SER A 320 -28.99 -9.94 33.36
N GLY A 321 -29.20 -10.27 34.63
CA GLY A 321 -28.16 -10.48 35.63
C GLY A 321 -27.65 -9.25 36.37
N ASN A 322 -26.39 -8.91 36.15
CA ASN A 322 -25.61 -8.03 37.03
C ASN A 322 -25.74 -6.57 36.60
N GLU A 323 -25.77 -6.31 35.30
CA GLU A 323 -25.95 -4.98 34.70
C GLU A 323 -27.31 -4.38 35.11
N TYR A 324 -28.36 -5.19 35.13
CA TYR A 324 -29.69 -4.78 35.61
C TYR A 324 -29.65 -4.39 37.10
N ARG A 325 -28.95 -5.17 37.93
CA ARG A 325 -28.82 -4.90 39.37
C ARG A 325 -28.04 -3.62 39.64
N ALA A 326 -26.95 -3.40 38.91
CA ALA A 326 -26.18 -2.16 38.97
C ALA A 326 -27.02 -0.94 38.54
N HIS A 327 -27.78 -1.07 37.45
CA HIS A 327 -28.70 -0.03 36.98
C HIS A 327 -29.80 0.25 38.01
N SER A 328 -30.37 -0.80 38.61
CA SER A 328 -31.41 -0.68 39.62
C SER A 328 -30.92 0.03 40.88
N ALA A 329 -29.77 -0.38 41.42
CA ALA A 329 -29.12 0.29 42.53
C ALA A 329 -28.83 1.77 42.21
N SER A 330 -28.24 2.05 41.04
CA SER A 330 -27.95 3.42 40.61
C SER A 330 -29.20 4.28 40.50
N SER A 331 -30.29 3.72 39.93
CA SER A 331 -31.57 4.41 39.77
C SER A 331 -32.23 4.70 41.12
N ALA A 332 -32.17 3.74 42.06
CA ALA A 332 -32.69 3.91 43.42
C ALA A 332 -31.95 5.03 44.16
N VAL A 333 -30.61 5.05 44.09
CA VAL A 333 -29.78 6.11 44.69
C VAL A 333 -30.04 7.47 44.04
N ALA A 334 -30.12 7.53 42.70
CA ALA A 334 -30.38 8.79 41.98
C ALA A 334 -31.73 9.42 42.34
N LYS A 335 -32.75 8.61 42.67
CA LYS A 335 -34.05 9.10 43.16
C LYS A 335 -34.00 9.61 44.61
N TRP A 336 -33.02 9.18 45.40
CA TRP A 336 -32.82 9.55 46.81
C TRP A 336 -34.10 9.48 47.66
N SER A 337 -34.92 8.44 47.42
CA SER A 337 -36.21 8.25 48.09
C SER A 337 -36.03 7.68 49.50
N PRO A 338 -36.75 8.18 50.53
CA PRO A 338 -36.76 7.59 51.87
C PRO A 338 -37.51 6.25 51.91
N MET A 339 -38.40 5.98 50.94
CA MET A 339 -39.14 4.73 50.83
C MET A 339 -38.38 3.72 49.98
N GLN A 340 -38.05 2.56 50.56
CA GLN A 340 -37.20 1.53 49.97
C GLN A 340 -37.71 0.12 50.29
N ASP A 341 -37.32 -0.88 49.50
CA ASP A 341 -37.66 -2.29 49.74
C ASP A 341 -36.63 -2.93 50.69
N THR A 342 -36.73 -2.58 51.97
CA THR A 342 -35.75 -2.93 53.01
C THR A 342 -35.89 -4.37 53.49
N VAL A 343 -34.78 -4.94 54.01
CA VAL A 343 -34.76 -6.31 54.57
C VAL A 343 -35.77 -6.48 55.72
N GLY A 344 -36.48 -7.61 55.70
CA GLY A 344 -37.53 -7.98 56.68
C GLY A 344 -37.04 -8.43 58.06
N ASP A 345 -35.82 -8.95 58.14
CA ASP A 345 -35.20 -9.36 59.41
C ASP A 345 -33.68 -9.10 59.37
N ILE A 346 -33.27 -7.88 59.72
CA ILE A 346 -31.85 -7.51 59.74
C ILE A 346 -31.07 -8.31 60.79
N LEU A 347 -31.70 -8.68 61.91
CA LEU A 347 -31.06 -9.45 62.98
C LEU A 347 -30.78 -10.88 62.51
N GLY A 348 -31.74 -11.52 61.83
CA GLY A 348 -31.55 -12.83 61.20
C GLY A 348 -30.46 -12.80 60.14
N ARG A 349 -30.38 -11.72 59.35
CA ARG A 349 -29.35 -11.54 58.33
C ARG A 349 -27.94 -11.45 58.93
N LEU A 350 -27.76 -10.68 60.00
CA LEU A 350 -26.48 -10.57 60.69
C LEU A 350 -26.07 -11.88 61.38
N LYS A 351 -27.04 -12.63 61.93
CA LYS A 351 -26.79 -13.98 62.49
C LYS A 351 -26.31 -14.98 61.45
N SER A 352 -26.80 -14.88 60.22
CA SER A 352 -26.44 -15.80 59.14
C SER A 352 -24.96 -15.76 58.74
N TRP A 353 -24.21 -14.76 59.22
CA TRP A 353 -22.78 -14.64 58.92
C TRP A 353 -21.89 -15.50 59.83
N GLU A 354 -22.40 -16.02 60.96
CA GLU A 354 -21.69 -16.95 61.86
C GLU A 354 -20.28 -16.47 62.30
N THR A 355 -20.08 -15.15 62.41
CA THR A 355 -18.78 -14.52 62.72
C THR A 355 -18.94 -13.32 63.65
N THR A 356 -17.85 -12.94 64.33
CA THR A 356 -17.77 -11.71 65.13
C THR A 356 -17.99 -10.47 64.25
N LEU A 357 -18.89 -9.57 64.68
CA LEU A 357 -19.08 -8.28 64.03
C LEU A 357 -18.13 -7.25 64.63
N HIS A 358 -17.35 -6.56 63.80
CA HIS A 358 -16.43 -5.52 64.26
C HIS A 358 -16.98 -4.11 64.01
N GLY A 359 -16.80 -3.23 64.99
CA GLY A 359 -17.34 -1.86 65.03
C GLY A 359 -16.53 -0.83 64.24
N HIS A 360 -15.25 -1.11 63.97
CA HIS A 360 -14.35 -0.17 63.30
C HIS A 360 -13.49 -0.84 62.23
N ALA A 361 -13.76 -0.51 60.97
CA ALA A 361 -12.91 -0.85 59.83
C ALA A 361 -12.03 0.36 59.45
N PRO A 362 -10.73 0.37 59.81
CA PRO A 362 -9.86 1.51 59.52
C PRO A 362 -9.68 1.68 58.00
N GLY A 363 -9.95 2.90 57.50
CA GLY A 363 -9.80 3.24 56.08
C GLY A 363 -11.05 3.04 55.22
N PHE A 364 -12.17 2.59 55.78
CA PHE A 364 -13.44 2.54 55.05
C PHE A 364 -13.94 3.94 54.70
N ALA A 365 -14.25 4.15 53.42
CA ALA A 365 -14.90 5.35 52.94
C ALA A 365 -16.09 4.95 52.07
N LEU A 366 -17.14 5.77 52.10
CA LEU A 366 -18.37 5.58 51.31
C LEU A 366 -18.17 5.90 49.81
N ARG A 367 -16.97 5.65 49.28
CA ARG A 367 -16.52 5.95 47.92
C ARG A 367 -16.24 4.66 47.18
N TYR A 368 -16.43 4.71 45.86
CA TYR A 368 -16.15 3.56 45.01
C TYR A 368 -14.70 3.10 45.17
N SER A 369 -14.55 1.81 45.47
CA SER A 369 -13.30 1.07 45.46
C SER A 369 -13.57 -0.33 44.90
N LYS A 370 -12.51 -1.07 44.56
CA LYS A 370 -12.63 -2.47 44.12
C LYS A 370 -13.30 -3.36 45.19
N ASP A 371 -13.22 -2.96 46.46
CA ASP A 371 -13.71 -3.76 47.59
C ASP A 371 -15.24 -3.79 47.65
N TRP A 372 -15.90 -2.76 47.11
CA TRP A 372 -17.35 -2.76 46.94
C TRP A 372 -17.87 -3.83 45.97
N LEU A 373 -17.03 -4.38 45.07
CA LEU A 373 -17.44 -5.51 44.24
C LEU A 373 -17.60 -6.81 45.06
N ARG A 374 -16.92 -6.92 46.21
CA ARG A 374 -16.91 -8.07 47.13
C ARG A 374 -16.72 -7.60 48.58
N PRO A 375 -17.73 -6.96 49.19
CA PRO A 375 -17.59 -6.40 50.52
C PRO A 375 -17.55 -7.50 51.59
N ASP A 376 -16.63 -7.36 52.54
CA ASP A 376 -16.59 -8.19 53.75
C ASP A 376 -17.50 -7.57 54.82
N PHE A 377 -18.81 -7.77 54.67
CA PHE A 377 -19.80 -7.17 55.57
C PHE A 377 -19.65 -7.58 57.04
N PRO A 378 -19.31 -8.82 57.41
CA PRO A 378 -19.02 -9.16 58.80
C PRO A 378 -18.02 -8.22 59.49
N GLN A 379 -16.96 -7.83 58.78
CA GLN A 379 -15.92 -6.94 59.28
C GLN A 379 -16.25 -5.45 59.13
N THR A 380 -17.12 -5.08 58.17
CA THR A 380 -17.33 -3.67 57.77
C THR A 380 -18.73 -3.14 58.03
N TRP A 381 -19.72 -3.99 58.31
CA TRP A 381 -21.15 -3.65 58.38
C TRP A 381 -21.46 -2.51 59.34
N LEU A 382 -20.90 -2.54 60.56
CA LEU A 382 -21.15 -1.47 61.54
C LEU A 382 -20.54 -0.14 61.09
N THR A 383 -19.40 -0.17 60.39
CA THR A 383 -18.78 1.03 59.82
C THR A 383 -19.59 1.55 58.63
N VAL A 384 -20.09 0.66 57.76
CA VAL A 384 -20.98 1.00 56.64
C VAL A 384 -22.28 1.62 57.16
N TYR A 385 -22.95 0.94 58.11
CA TYR A 385 -24.16 1.42 58.77
C TYR A 385 -23.96 2.82 59.39
N ASN A 386 -22.88 3.01 60.15
CA ASN A 386 -22.55 4.28 60.79
C ASN A 386 -22.21 5.40 59.81
N THR A 387 -21.63 5.07 58.66
CA THR A 387 -21.30 6.05 57.64
C THR A 387 -22.56 6.44 56.85
N CYS A 388 -23.37 5.47 56.41
CA CYS A 388 -24.62 5.71 55.69
C CYS A 388 -25.59 6.59 56.50
N ARG A 389 -25.82 6.30 57.79
CA ARG A 389 -26.73 7.11 58.62
C ARG A 389 -26.31 8.56 58.86
N ARG A 390 -25.02 8.87 58.62
CA ARG A 390 -24.45 10.22 58.73
C ARG A 390 -24.32 10.88 57.35
N SER A 391 -24.69 10.18 56.29
CA SER A 391 -24.67 10.68 54.93
C SER A 391 -25.80 11.68 54.68
N ASP A 392 -25.56 12.58 53.74
CA ASP A 392 -26.54 13.51 53.21
C ASP A 392 -26.59 13.44 51.67
N ALA A 393 -27.46 14.23 51.05
CA ALA A 393 -27.63 14.24 49.60
C ALA A 393 -26.34 14.60 48.81
N ARG A 394 -25.29 15.13 49.45
CA ARG A 394 -24.01 15.42 48.77
C ARG A 394 -23.25 14.13 48.45
N GLN A 395 -23.49 13.06 49.19
CA GLN A 395 -22.86 11.76 48.99
C GLN A 395 -23.63 10.85 48.01
N THR A 396 -24.68 11.38 47.37
CA THR A 396 -25.47 10.67 46.35
C THR A 396 -24.60 10.00 45.29
N TYR A 397 -23.64 10.74 44.74
CA TYR A 397 -22.76 10.20 43.70
C TYR A 397 -21.80 9.13 44.24
N GLU A 398 -21.33 9.27 45.48
CA GLU A 398 -20.44 8.29 46.09
C GLU A 398 -21.18 6.95 46.32
N LEU A 399 -22.44 7.00 46.81
CA LEU A 399 -23.30 5.83 46.93
C LEU A 399 -23.72 5.24 45.58
N LEU A 400 -23.96 6.09 44.59
CA LEU A 400 -24.40 5.67 43.25
C LEU A 400 -23.39 4.72 42.63
N PHE A 401 -22.09 5.03 42.72
CA PHE A 401 -21.06 4.13 42.22
C PHE A 401 -20.77 2.95 43.16
N SER A 402 -20.80 3.16 44.49
CA SER A 402 -20.45 2.12 45.46
C SER A 402 -21.49 1.01 45.57
N LEU A 403 -22.78 1.38 45.74
CA LEU A 403 -23.88 0.41 45.85
C LEU A 403 -24.16 -0.29 44.51
N ALA A 404 -23.95 0.39 43.37
CA ALA A 404 -24.07 -0.23 42.06
C ALA A 404 -22.97 -1.26 41.80
N ALA A 405 -21.73 -0.98 42.22
CA ALA A 405 -20.63 -1.94 42.16
C ALA A 405 -20.92 -3.18 43.02
N MET A 406 -21.47 -2.99 44.22
CA MET A 406 -21.89 -4.09 45.08
C MET A 406 -23.02 -4.92 44.47
N ALA A 407 -24.06 -4.27 43.95
CA ALA A 407 -25.17 -4.95 43.29
C ALA A 407 -24.71 -5.75 42.06
N TYR A 408 -23.68 -5.27 41.35
CA TYR A 408 -23.05 -5.95 40.21
C TYR A 408 -22.21 -7.16 40.64
N GLY A 409 -21.32 -6.98 41.61
CA GLY A 409 -20.27 -7.95 41.96
C GLY A 409 -20.67 -9.00 43.00
N SER A 410 -21.61 -8.68 43.89
CA SER A 410 -22.03 -9.52 45.02
C SER A 410 -23.57 -9.72 45.05
N PRO A 411 -24.10 -10.63 44.21
CA PRO A 411 -25.53 -10.97 44.18
C PRO A 411 -26.13 -11.32 45.54
N GLU A 412 -25.33 -11.97 46.38
CA GLU A 412 -25.68 -12.38 47.73
C GLU A 412 -26.03 -11.22 48.66
N PHE A 413 -25.66 -9.97 48.35
CA PHE A 413 -25.95 -8.78 49.16
C PHE A 413 -26.87 -7.78 48.47
N GLN A 414 -27.52 -8.18 47.37
CA GLN A 414 -28.44 -7.31 46.64
C GLN A 414 -29.59 -6.79 47.52
N ASP A 415 -30.08 -7.64 48.42
CA ASP A 415 -31.12 -7.32 49.40
C ASP A 415 -30.69 -6.21 50.38
N LEU A 416 -29.39 -6.00 50.58
CA LEU A 416 -28.86 -4.95 51.45
C LEU A 416 -28.78 -3.59 50.75
N VAL A 417 -28.83 -3.51 49.41
CA VAL A 417 -28.75 -2.23 48.68
C VAL A 417 -29.85 -1.25 49.11
N PRO A 418 -31.15 -1.62 49.12
CA PRO A 418 -32.20 -0.70 49.54
C PRO A 418 -32.10 -0.37 51.04
N THR A 419 -31.58 -1.30 51.85
CA THR A 419 -31.40 -1.12 53.30
C THR A 419 -30.29 -0.11 53.61
N LEU A 420 -29.14 -0.20 52.91
CA LEU A 420 -28.05 0.77 53.03
C LEU A 420 -28.45 2.15 52.52
N LEU A 421 -29.26 2.20 51.46
CA LEU A 421 -29.82 3.45 50.96
C LEU A 421 -30.80 4.05 51.97
N ALA A 422 -31.68 3.24 52.58
CA ALA A 422 -32.61 3.68 53.61
C ALA A 422 -31.89 4.29 54.82
N PHE A 423 -30.74 3.72 55.22
CA PHE A 423 -29.91 4.32 56.27
C PHE A 423 -29.44 5.74 55.92
N ALA A 424 -29.12 6.02 54.65
CA ALA A 424 -28.69 7.34 54.19
C ALA A 424 -29.84 8.33 53.92
N THR A 425 -31.04 7.84 53.58
CA THR A 425 -32.16 8.70 53.16
C THR A 425 -33.18 8.98 54.27
N VAL A 426 -33.33 8.08 55.25
CA VAL A 426 -34.36 8.21 56.31
C VAL A 426 -33.80 8.99 57.52
N PRO A 427 -34.33 10.18 57.86
CA PRO A 427 -33.77 11.02 58.92
C PRO A 427 -33.77 10.39 60.32
N ALA A 428 -34.69 9.45 60.60
CA ALA A 428 -34.80 8.78 61.89
C ALA A 428 -33.52 7.99 62.27
N PHE A 429 -32.77 7.48 61.29
CA PHE A 429 -31.48 6.83 61.55
C PHE A 429 -30.38 7.79 62.00
N GLY A 430 -30.51 9.09 61.74
CA GLY A 430 -29.60 10.09 62.30
C GLY A 430 -29.68 10.16 63.82
N ILE A 431 -30.85 9.89 64.40
CA ILE A 431 -31.19 10.13 65.81
C ILE A 431 -30.84 8.96 66.74
N ILE A 432 -30.95 7.71 66.31
CA ILE A 432 -30.78 6.55 67.20
C ILE A 432 -29.32 6.13 67.26
N HIS A 433 -28.60 6.23 68.36
CA HIS A 433 -27.18 5.84 68.40
C HIS A 433 -26.97 4.33 68.59
N PRO A 434 -26.03 3.67 67.88
CA PRO A 434 -25.74 2.27 68.11
C PRO A 434 -25.03 2.09 69.46
N PRO A 435 -25.03 0.88 70.06
CA PRO A 435 -24.30 0.65 71.29
C PRO A 435 -22.79 0.84 71.08
N PRO A 436 -22.05 1.33 72.09
CA PRO A 436 -20.69 1.86 71.93
C PRO A 436 -19.58 0.79 71.88
N TYR A 437 -19.93 -0.49 71.73
CA TYR A 437 -18.97 -1.59 71.80
C TYR A 437 -18.25 -1.84 70.47
N GLU A 438 -16.97 -2.23 70.56
CA GLU A 438 -16.08 -2.42 69.41
C GLU A 438 -16.31 -3.75 68.67
N SER A 439 -16.91 -4.75 69.31
CA SER A 439 -17.20 -6.05 68.68
C SER A 439 -18.39 -6.74 69.32
N TYR A 440 -19.10 -7.56 68.54
CA TYR A 440 -20.24 -8.36 68.99
C TYR A 440 -20.07 -9.82 68.54
N GLU A 441 -19.98 -10.74 69.51
CA GLU A 441 -19.83 -12.18 69.27
C GLU A 441 -21.19 -12.86 69.33
N LEU A 442 -21.93 -12.86 68.22
CA LEU A 442 -23.31 -13.35 68.19
C LEU A 442 -23.45 -14.86 68.54
N SER A 443 -22.36 -15.62 68.49
CA SER A 443 -22.33 -17.05 68.84
C SER A 443 -22.53 -17.31 70.33
N ASP A 444 -22.14 -16.38 71.21
CA ASP A 444 -22.35 -16.44 72.67
C ASP A 444 -23.83 -16.26 73.07
N GLY A 445 -24.68 -15.87 72.12
CA GLY A 445 -26.10 -15.64 72.33
C GLY A 445 -26.42 -14.32 73.06
N PHE A 446 -27.71 -14.12 73.34
CA PHE A 446 -28.24 -12.90 73.99
C PHE A 446 -28.51 -13.08 75.49
N THR A 447 -28.24 -14.28 76.01
CA THR A 447 -28.46 -14.68 77.41
C THR A 447 -27.42 -15.75 77.75
N PRO A 448 -26.74 -15.66 78.90
CA PRO A 448 -25.75 -16.65 79.30
C PRO A 448 -26.32 -18.08 79.30
N SER A 449 -25.65 -19.00 78.61
CA SER A 449 -26.11 -20.38 78.50
C SER A 449 -25.96 -21.13 79.82
N THR A 450 -27.03 -21.81 80.26
CA THR A 450 -27.04 -22.63 81.48
C THR A 450 -25.96 -23.71 81.45
N THR A 451 -25.71 -24.32 80.30
CA THR A 451 -24.72 -25.40 80.15
C THR A 451 -23.29 -24.89 80.29
N VAL A 452 -22.99 -23.74 79.68
CA VAL A 452 -21.67 -23.08 79.74
C VAL A 452 -21.39 -22.61 81.17
N LEU A 453 -22.38 -22.01 81.84
CA LEU A 453 -22.25 -21.59 83.24
C LEU A 453 -21.95 -22.76 84.18
N ARG A 454 -22.65 -23.89 84.02
CA ARG A 454 -22.37 -25.12 84.78
C ARG A 454 -20.93 -25.57 84.60
N GLN A 455 -20.44 -25.60 83.36
CA GLN A 455 -19.06 -25.99 83.06
C GLN A 455 -18.04 -25.03 83.67
N CYS A 456 -18.25 -23.72 83.56
CA CYS A 456 -17.38 -22.71 84.16
C CYS A 456 -17.29 -22.87 85.68
N ILE A 457 -18.43 -23.04 86.36
CA ILE A 457 -18.51 -23.19 87.83
C ILE A 457 -17.86 -24.52 88.28
N SER A 458 -18.16 -25.63 87.62
CA SER A 458 -17.53 -26.93 87.91
C SER A 458 -16.01 -26.87 87.76
N SER A 459 -15.51 -26.19 86.72
CA SER A 459 -14.07 -26.06 86.48
C SER A 459 -13.33 -25.19 87.50
N ALA A 460 -14.06 -24.40 88.30
CA ALA A 460 -13.49 -23.55 89.35
C ALA A 460 -13.59 -24.18 90.75
N ALA A 461 -14.21 -25.35 90.88
CA ALA A 461 -14.22 -26.11 92.12
C ALA A 461 -12.80 -26.55 92.49
N ARG A 462 -12.42 -26.40 93.76
CA ARG A 462 -11.14 -26.95 94.25
C ARG A 462 -11.22 -28.46 94.27
N GLY A 463 -10.09 -29.12 93.99
CA GLY A 463 -9.98 -30.58 93.97
C GLY A 463 -10.45 -31.20 95.29
N PHE A 464 -10.86 -32.46 95.24
CA PHE A 464 -11.38 -33.15 96.42
C PHE A 464 -10.38 -33.16 97.58
N GLU A 465 -9.08 -33.30 97.31
CA GLU A 465 -8.02 -33.32 98.32
C GLU A 465 -7.85 -31.99 99.07
N ASP A 466 -8.20 -30.88 98.43
CA ASP A 466 -8.15 -29.53 98.98
C ASP A 466 -9.50 -29.08 99.58
N SER A 467 -10.48 -29.99 99.63
CA SER A 467 -11.83 -29.69 100.09
C SER A 467 -12.02 -29.93 101.59
N PRO A 468 -12.95 -29.24 102.27
CA PRO A 468 -13.27 -29.50 103.67
C PRO A 468 -13.66 -30.97 103.94
N GLU A 469 -14.28 -31.65 102.97
CA GLU A 469 -14.71 -33.05 103.06
C GLU A 469 -13.53 -34.04 103.04
N TRP A 470 -12.35 -33.61 102.56
CA TRP A 470 -11.14 -34.41 102.66
C TRP A 470 -10.71 -34.59 104.11
N TRP A 471 -10.91 -33.60 104.97
CA TRP A 471 -10.47 -33.67 106.36
C TRP A 471 -11.47 -34.36 107.29
N MET A 472 -12.54 -34.97 106.77
CA MET A 472 -13.54 -35.66 107.58
C MET A 472 -12.92 -36.91 108.26
N PRO A 473 -12.96 -37.00 109.60
CA PRO A 473 -12.35 -38.12 110.32
C PRO A 473 -13.10 -39.44 110.05
N LYS A 474 -12.34 -40.55 110.13
CA LYS A 474 -12.85 -41.91 109.98
C LYS A 474 -13.65 -42.31 111.22
N LEU A 475 -14.84 -42.87 111.03
CA LEU A 475 -15.68 -43.36 112.13
C LEU A 475 -15.21 -44.75 112.58
N LEU A 476 -15.33 -45.06 113.88
CA LEU A 476 -14.82 -46.29 114.50
C LEU A 476 -15.34 -47.60 113.86
N THR A 477 -16.50 -47.56 113.22
CA THR A 477 -17.15 -48.72 112.57
C THR A 477 -17.05 -48.71 111.04
N GLU A 478 -16.36 -47.73 110.43
CA GLU A 478 -16.22 -47.65 108.97
C GLU A 478 -14.98 -48.40 108.47
N THR A 479 -15.14 -49.14 107.36
CA THR A 479 -14.00 -49.60 106.56
C THR A 479 -13.35 -48.44 105.81
N ASP A 480 -12.08 -48.59 105.39
CA ASP A 480 -11.40 -47.55 104.59
C ASP A 480 -12.14 -47.24 103.28
N SER A 481 -12.77 -48.25 102.68
CA SER A 481 -13.59 -48.09 101.48
C SER A 481 -14.86 -47.27 101.75
N GLU A 482 -15.56 -47.52 102.86
CA GLU A 482 -16.77 -46.77 103.25
C GLU A 482 -16.43 -45.33 103.64
N TRP A 483 -15.33 -45.12 104.35
CA TRP A 483 -14.83 -43.80 104.70
C TRP A 483 -14.51 -42.96 103.46
N TRP A 484 -13.81 -43.55 102.48
CA TRP A 484 -13.52 -42.90 101.20
C TRP A 484 -14.79 -42.61 100.41
N ALA A 485 -15.71 -43.58 100.33
CA ALA A 485 -16.99 -43.43 99.64
C ALA A 485 -17.85 -42.31 100.25
N ARG A 486 -17.92 -42.19 101.58
CA ARG A 486 -18.66 -41.13 102.26
C ARG A 486 -18.10 -39.75 101.95
N ARG A 487 -16.77 -39.58 102.04
CA ARG A 487 -16.11 -38.30 101.75
C ARG A 487 -16.29 -37.89 100.29
N SER A 488 -16.08 -38.82 99.36
CA SER A 488 -16.27 -38.59 97.92
C SER A 488 -17.73 -38.30 97.55
N SER A 489 -18.68 -38.97 98.20
CA SER A 489 -20.11 -38.72 98.00
C SER A 489 -20.55 -37.36 98.56
N ALA A 490 -20.09 -36.99 99.75
CA ALA A 490 -20.40 -35.69 100.36
C ALA A 490 -19.85 -34.53 99.52
N TYR A 491 -18.63 -34.66 99.01
CA TYR A 491 -18.02 -33.68 98.10
C TYR A 491 -18.83 -33.51 96.81
N ARG A 492 -19.21 -34.63 96.16
CA ARG A 492 -20.03 -34.58 94.93
C ARG A 492 -21.42 -33.98 95.16
N GLN A 493 -22.08 -34.33 96.27
CA GLN A 493 -23.41 -33.82 96.58
C GLN A 493 -23.38 -32.31 96.89
N ARG A 494 -22.34 -31.82 97.57
CA ARG A 494 -22.15 -30.37 97.76
C ARG A 494 -21.91 -29.67 96.43
N LEU A 495 -21.00 -30.16 95.58
CA LEU A 495 -20.73 -29.54 94.28
C LEU A 495 -22.00 -29.38 93.44
N GLU A 496 -22.86 -30.40 93.40
CA GLU A 496 -24.11 -30.34 92.65
C GLU A 496 -25.11 -29.33 93.24
N ASN A 497 -25.21 -29.25 94.57
CA ASN A 497 -26.07 -28.28 95.25
C ASN A 497 -25.58 -26.84 95.06
N ASP A 498 -24.28 -26.60 95.26
CA ASP A 498 -23.62 -25.29 95.10
C ASP A 498 -23.73 -24.83 93.64
N LEU A 499 -23.54 -25.72 92.68
CA LEU A 499 -23.65 -25.42 91.25
C LEU A 499 -25.08 -25.06 90.85
N ASN A 500 -26.09 -25.82 91.30
CA ASN A 500 -27.49 -25.50 90.98
C ASN A 500 -27.95 -24.20 91.66
N ALA A 501 -27.49 -23.92 92.88
CA ALA A 501 -27.75 -22.65 93.57
C ALA A 501 -27.07 -21.47 92.87
N ALA A 502 -25.79 -21.62 92.49
CA ALA A 502 -25.01 -20.58 91.84
C ALA A 502 -25.51 -20.24 90.43
N VAL A 503 -25.83 -21.24 89.60
CA VAL A 503 -26.42 -21.00 88.27
C VAL A 503 -27.76 -20.27 88.38
N LYS A 504 -28.60 -20.65 89.35
CA LYS A 504 -29.89 -19.98 89.60
C LYS A 504 -29.70 -18.53 90.05
N GLU A 505 -28.76 -18.26 90.96
CA GLU A 505 -28.45 -16.92 91.44
C GLU A 505 -27.88 -16.03 90.30
N LEU A 506 -26.94 -16.56 89.51
CA LEU A 506 -26.33 -15.84 88.38
C LEU A 506 -27.33 -15.49 87.27
N LEU A 507 -28.26 -16.39 86.95
CA LEU A 507 -29.31 -16.12 85.96
C LEU A 507 -30.38 -15.17 86.51
N SER A 508 -30.64 -15.17 87.82
CA SER A 508 -31.58 -14.22 88.43
C SER A 508 -31.05 -12.78 88.43
N GLY A 509 -29.73 -12.61 88.42
CA GLY A 509 -29.07 -11.30 88.28
C GLY A 509 -28.95 -10.79 86.84
N TRP A 510 -29.36 -11.57 85.84
CA TRP A 510 -29.39 -11.14 84.43
C TRP A 510 -30.60 -10.23 84.15
N PRO A 511 -30.49 -9.13 83.37
CA PRO A 511 -29.33 -8.70 82.58
C PRO A 511 -28.40 -7.70 83.30
N CYS A 512 -27.10 -8.01 83.31
CA CYS A 512 -26.03 -7.10 83.79
C CYS A 512 -24.73 -7.38 83.02
N GLU A 513 -23.89 -6.35 82.85
CA GLU A 513 -22.61 -6.46 82.13
C GLU A 513 -21.52 -7.11 82.98
N SER A 514 -21.48 -6.79 84.28
CA SER A 514 -20.56 -7.37 85.26
C SER A 514 -21.24 -8.46 86.09
N LEU A 515 -20.48 -9.48 86.50
CA LEU A 515 -20.98 -10.61 87.28
C LEU A 515 -21.80 -10.16 88.52
N PRO A 516 -23.04 -10.66 88.70
CA PRO A 516 -23.79 -10.45 89.93
C PRO A 516 -23.08 -11.13 91.10
N SER A 517 -23.12 -10.53 92.31
CA SER A 517 -22.46 -11.10 93.49
C SER A 517 -23.07 -12.47 93.84
N CYS A 518 -22.37 -13.56 93.56
CA CYS A 518 -22.83 -14.91 93.88
C CYS A 518 -22.44 -15.25 95.32
N ARG A 519 -23.40 -15.22 96.24
CA ARG A 519 -23.16 -15.54 97.67
C ARG A 519 -23.22 -17.03 97.96
N SER A 520 -23.77 -17.81 97.03
CA SER A 520 -23.91 -19.26 97.17
C SER A 520 -22.61 -20.05 96.97
N LEU A 521 -21.51 -19.42 96.54
CA LEU A 521 -20.20 -20.06 96.41
C LEU A 521 -19.20 -19.58 97.47
N SER A 522 -18.62 -20.52 98.22
CA SER A 522 -17.60 -20.23 99.23
C SER A 522 -16.18 -20.22 98.64
N ALA A 523 -15.37 -19.22 99.00
CA ALA A 523 -13.96 -19.10 98.58
C ALA A 523 -13.06 -20.25 99.06
N LEU A 524 -13.49 -20.95 100.12
CA LEU A 524 -12.82 -22.16 100.62
C LEU A 524 -13.02 -23.35 99.68
N CYS A 525 -14.13 -23.40 98.96
CA CYS A 525 -14.49 -24.53 98.10
C CYS A 525 -14.25 -24.24 96.61
N TYR A 526 -14.26 -22.97 96.20
CA TYR A 526 -14.11 -22.54 94.80
C TYR A 526 -13.05 -21.46 94.64
N ASN A 527 -12.32 -21.51 93.52
CA ASN A 527 -11.46 -20.41 93.10
C ASN A 527 -12.30 -19.31 92.42
N LEU A 528 -12.86 -18.42 93.24
CA LEU A 528 -13.74 -17.35 92.79
C LEU A 528 -13.05 -16.38 91.81
N SER A 529 -11.73 -16.18 91.91
CA SER A 529 -10.98 -15.31 90.99
C SER A 529 -10.89 -15.91 89.57
N SER A 530 -10.61 -17.21 89.47
CA SER A 530 -10.60 -17.92 88.18
C SER A 530 -12.00 -18.02 87.58
N LEU A 531 -13.04 -18.13 88.42
CA LEU A 531 -14.42 -18.17 87.97
C LEU A 531 -14.87 -16.82 87.41
N ALA A 532 -14.59 -15.73 88.13
CA ALA A 532 -14.89 -14.37 87.69
C ALA A 532 -14.22 -14.06 86.33
N ASN A 533 -12.95 -14.45 86.14
CA ASN A 533 -12.24 -14.26 84.88
C ASN A 533 -12.87 -15.02 83.69
N LYS A 534 -13.58 -16.13 83.93
CA LYS A 534 -14.25 -16.91 82.87
C LYS A 534 -15.67 -16.45 82.61
N ILE A 535 -16.42 -16.04 83.65
CA ILE A 535 -17.84 -15.68 83.52
C ILE A 535 -18.02 -14.20 83.14
N ASN A 536 -17.16 -13.28 83.62
CA ASN A 536 -17.22 -11.86 83.24
C ASN A 536 -17.21 -11.63 81.72
N PRO A 537 -16.29 -12.21 80.92
CA PRO A 537 -16.30 -11.98 79.47
C PRO A 537 -17.55 -12.54 78.79
N LEU A 538 -18.09 -13.68 79.26
CA LEU A 538 -19.33 -14.26 78.75
C LEU A 538 -20.54 -13.35 79.03
N PHE A 539 -20.66 -12.84 80.26
CA PHE A 539 -21.76 -11.91 80.62
C PHE A 539 -21.64 -10.59 79.86
N ALA A 540 -20.43 -10.04 79.73
CA ALA A 540 -20.19 -8.86 78.92
C ALA A 540 -20.57 -9.09 77.45
N SER A 541 -20.11 -10.19 76.84
CA SER A 541 -20.45 -10.56 75.45
C SER A 541 -21.95 -10.72 75.23
N CYS A 542 -22.63 -11.50 76.09
CA CYS A 542 -24.09 -11.64 76.01
C CYS A 542 -24.82 -10.29 76.21
N TYR A 543 -24.27 -9.39 77.03
CA TYR A 543 -24.88 -8.09 77.33
C TYR A 543 -24.71 -7.13 76.16
N HIS A 544 -23.52 -7.10 75.54
CA HIS A 544 -23.25 -6.37 74.30
C HIS A 544 -24.18 -6.85 73.18
N ASN A 545 -24.32 -8.17 73.01
CA ASN A 545 -25.26 -8.76 72.06
C ASN A 545 -26.71 -8.37 72.37
N LEU A 546 -27.12 -8.35 73.64
CA LEU A 546 -28.46 -7.95 74.05
C LEU A 546 -28.75 -6.48 73.72
N GLN A 547 -27.80 -5.58 73.98
CA GLN A 547 -27.91 -4.17 73.60
C GLN A 547 -27.97 -4.01 72.07
N LEU A 548 -27.16 -4.76 71.32
CA LEU A 548 -27.22 -4.77 69.86
C LEU A 548 -28.58 -5.28 69.36
N LYS A 549 -29.12 -6.33 69.97
CA LYS A 549 -30.47 -6.86 69.64
C LYS A 549 -31.55 -5.80 69.88
N GLN A 550 -31.50 -5.11 71.02
CA GLN A 550 -32.44 -4.04 71.33
C GLN A 550 -32.34 -2.91 70.30
N HIS A 551 -31.12 -2.48 69.94
CA HIS A 551 -30.89 -1.47 68.90
C HIS A 551 -31.43 -1.92 67.54
N LEU A 552 -31.12 -3.15 67.12
CA LEU A 552 -31.55 -3.70 65.83
C LEU A 552 -33.07 -3.87 65.73
N VAL A 553 -33.76 -4.12 66.84
CA VAL A 553 -35.24 -4.11 66.87
C VAL A 553 -35.78 -2.71 66.55
N HIS A 554 -35.20 -1.65 67.12
CA HIS A 554 -35.59 -0.27 66.79
C HIS A 554 -35.22 0.10 65.35
N VAL A 555 -34.06 -0.36 64.86
CA VAL A 555 -33.66 -0.20 63.45
C VAL A 555 -34.66 -0.88 62.52
N GLN A 556 -35.08 -2.10 62.84
CA GLN A 556 -36.06 -2.84 62.04
C GLN A 556 -37.41 -2.15 62.00
N GLN A 557 -37.88 -1.58 63.12
CA GLN A 557 -39.13 -0.80 63.16
C GLN A 557 -39.09 0.38 62.17
N ILE A 558 -37.98 1.14 62.13
CA ILE A 558 -37.84 2.25 61.17
C ILE A 558 -37.74 1.75 59.73
N LEU A 559 -37.04 0.63 59.50
CA LEU A 559 -36.97 0.02 58.18
C LEU A 559 -38.35 -0.46 57.70
N ASP A 560 -39.19 -0.97 58.61
CA ASP A 560 -40.55 -1.41 58.33
C ASP A 560 -41.48 -0.22 58.01
N ASP A 561 -41.37 0.88 58.75
CA ASP A 561 -42.12 2.13 58.49
C ASP A 561 -41.74 2.77 57.15
N ALA A 562 -40.49 2.60 56.72
CA ALA A 562 -39.97 3.10 55.45
C ALA A 562 -40.14 2.09 54.28
N ARG A 563 -40.77 0.93 54.52
CA ARG A 563 -40.85 -0.13 53.52
C ARG A 563 -41.84 0.21 52.41
N ALA A 564 -41.38 0.12 51.17
CA ALA A 564 -42.21 0.22 49.97
C ALA A 564 -41.80 -0.83 48.94
N PRO A 565 -42.73 -1.32 48.09
CA PRO A 565 -42.40 -2.30 47.07
C PRO A 565 -41.38 -1.73 46.07
N SER A 566 -40.44 -2.58 45.65
CA SER A 566 -39.44 -2.22 44.64
C SER A 566 -40.08 -1.64 43.37
N PRO A 567 -39.65 -0.46 42.88
CA PRO A 567 -40.18 0.10 41.66
C PRO A 567 -39.80 -0.76 40.45
N VAL A 568 -40.77 -1.08 39.60
CA VAL A 568 -40.50 -1.75 38.31
C VAL A 568 -39.76 -0.76 37.41
N LEU A 569 -38.49 -1.05 37.14
CA LEU A 569 -37.69 -0.26 36.20
C LEU A 569 -38.16 -0.56 34.78
N GLN A 570 -38.50 0.49 34.03
CA GLN A 570 -38.74 0.38 32.60
C GLN A 570 -37.42 0.00 31.91
N PHE A 571 -37.43 -1.07 31.12
CA PHE A 571 -36.29 -1.42 30.29
C PHE A 571 -36.04 -0.29 29.30
N PHE A 572 -34.80 0.19 29.24
CA PHE A 572 -34.38 1.13 28.21
C PHE A 572 -34.43 0.40 26.85
N ALA A 573 -35.47 0.66 26.07
CA ALA A 573 -35.61 0.11 24.73
C ALA A 573 -34.98 1.07 23.72
N PHE A 574 -33.70 0.88 23.43
CA PHE A 574 -33.08 1.53 22.28
C PHE A 574 -33.68 0.93 21.00
N LYS A 575 -34.29 1.77 20.18
CA LYS A 575 -34.60 1.40 18.80
C LYS A 575 -33.44 1.87 17.93
N PRO A 576 -32.58 0.96 17.43
CA PRO A 576 -31.61 1.37 16.42
C PRO A 576 -32.35 2.00 15.25
N SER A 577 -31.81 3.09 14.72
CA SER A 577 -32.30 3.64 13.47
C SER A 577 -32.27 2.53 12.42
N SER A 578 -33.45 2.11 11.96
CA SER A 578 -33.68 1.14 10.88
C SER A 578 -33.27 1.74 9.52
N GLY A 579 -32.10 2.36 9.45
CA GLY A 579 -31.41 2.47 8.19
C GLY A 579 -31.06 1.05 7.81
N LYS A 580 -31.80 0.45 6.87
CA LYS A 580 -31.15 -0.45 5.94
C LYS A 580 -29.89 0.30 5.56
N HIS A 581 -28.71 -0.24 5.84
CA HIS A 581 -27.51 0.22 5.17
C HIS A 581 -27.83 0.01 3.69
N ALA A 582 -28.39 1.04 3.05
CA ALA A 582 -28.25 1.17 1.61
C ALA A 582 -26.74 1.05 1.46
N SER A 583 -26.29 -0.03 0.81
CA SER A 583 -24.93 -0.14 0.33
C SER A 583 -24.53 1.26 -0.11
N GLY A 584 -23.65 1.90 0.67
CA GLY A 584 -23.56 3.36 0.69
C GLY A 584 -23.43 3.84 -0.74
N ALA A 585 -24.32 4.75 -1.16
CA ALA A 585 -24.14 5.42 -2.44
C ALA A 585 -22.87 6.27 -2.32
N MET A 586 -21.71 5.62 -2.47
CA MET A 586 -20.42 6.27 -2.59
C MET A 586 -20.50 7.13 -3.84
N VAL A 587 -20.13 8.40 -3.70
CA VAL A 587 -20.08 9.32 -4.83
C VAL A 587 -18.88 8.91 -5.68
N THR A 588 -19.12 8.52 -6.93
CA THR A 588 -18.09 8.07 -7.87
C THR A 588 -17.96 9.08 -9.02
N LEU A 589 -16.82 9.13 -9.72
CA LEU A 589 -16.69 10.00 -10.92
C LEU A 589 -17.78 9.69 -11.95
N GLY A 590 -18.09 8.41 -12.16
CA GLY A 590 -19.18 7.99 -13.06
C GLY A 590 -20.56 8.52 -12.65
N GLN A 591 -20.83 8.67 -11.34
CA GLN A 591 -22.06 9.30 -10.88
C GLN A 591 -22.06 10.82 -11.12
N LEU A 592 -20.90 11.48 -11.01
CA LEU A 592 -20.78 12.92 -11.26
C LEU A 592 -20.99 13.27 -12.74
N PHE A 593 -20.61 12.40 -13.67
CA PHE A 593 -20.88 12.56 -15.10
C PHE A 593 -22.36 12.41 -15.48
N LYS A 594 -23.26 12.14 -14.53
CA LYS A 594 -24.71 12.26 -14.78
C LYS A 594 -25.20 13.72 -14.79
N ARG A 595 -24.36 14.66 -14.35
CA ARG A 595 -24.61 16.10 -14.49
C ARG A 595 -24.49 16.51 -15.96
N PRO A 596 -25.20 17.55 -16.42
CA PRO A 596 -25.07 18.03 -17.80
C PRO A 596 -23.64 18.48 -18.08
N ALA A 597 -23.07 18.03 -19.20
CA ALA A 597 -21.73 18.42 -19.61
C ALA A 597 -21.72 19.90 -20.05
N PRO A 598 -20.64 20.66 -19.75
CA PRO A 598 -20.49 22.00 -20.28
C PRO A 598 -20.19 21.94 -21.79
N HIS A 599 -20.81 22.84 -22.55
CA HIS A 599 -20.51 22.99 -23.97
C HIS A 599 -19.23 23.83 -24.13
N PHE A 600 -18.22 23.26 -24.78
CA PHE A 600 -17.00 23.97 -25.17
C PHE A 600 -17.03 24.25 -26.67
N GLU A 601 -16.59 25.44 -27.08
CA GLU A 601 -16.54 25.77 -28.50
C GLU A 601 -15.42 24.97 -29.20
N PRO A 602 -15.65 24.48 -30.43
CA PRO A 602 -14.63 23.81 -31.21
C PRO A 602 -13.42 24.73 -31.44
N LEU A 603 -12.22 24.23 -31.14
CA LEU A 603 -10.99 25.00 -31.31
C LEU A 603 -10.56 25.05 -32.77
N ALA A 604 -10.26 26.24 -33.27
CA ALA A 604 -9.55 26.42 -34.52
C ALA A 604 -8.03 26.38 -34.25
N PHE A 605 -7.37 25.29 -34.66
CA PHE A 605 -5.92 25.17 -34.63
C PHE A 605 -5.27 26.31 -35.40
N MET A 606 -4.17 26.88 -34.88
CA MET A 606 -3.41 27.88 -35.63
C MET A 606 -2.90 27.24 -36.93
N SER A 607 -3.41 27.73 -38.06
CA SER A 607 -2.97 27.38 -39.42
C SER A 607 -2.25 28.58 -40.02
N MET A 608 -1.14 28.33 -40.71
CA MET A 608 -0.62 29.34 -41.62
C MET A 608 -1.62 29.54 -42.77
N GLY A 609 -1.86 30.80 -43.14
CA GLY A 609 -2.38 31.13 -44.47
C GLY A 609 -1.39 30.64 -45.54
N SER A 610 -1.89 30.30 -46.72
CA SER A 610 -1.09 29.80 -47.84
C SER A 610 0.16 30.65 -48.07
N VAL A 611 1.34 30.05 -47.84
CA VAL A 611 2.60 30.67 -48.24
C VAL A 611 2.66 30.61 -49.77
N PRO A 612 2.95 31.72 -50.47
CA PRO A 612 3.13 31.67 -51.91
C PRO A 612 4.30 30.75 -52.23
N SER A 613 4.02 29.74 -53.06
CA SER A 613 4.98 28.81 -53.62
C SER A 613 5.99 29.57 -54.47
N ASN A 614 7.17 29.89 -53.93
CA ASN A 614 8.30 30.21 -54.78
C ASN A 614 8.87 28.89 -55.28
N GLU A 615 8.48 28.51 -56.49
CA GLU A 615 9.00 27.34 -57.20
C GLU A 615 10.51 27.45 -57.37
N VAL A 616 11.26 26.53 -56.77
CA VAL A 616 12.68 26.32 -57.11
C VAL A 616 12.71 25.38 -58.31
N THR A 617 12.53 25.92 -59.51
CA THR A 617 12.51 25.17 -60.78
C THR A 617 13.89 24.76 -61.31
N SER A 618 14.99 25.11 -60.62
CA SER A 618 16.33 25.06 -61.23
C SER A 618 17.03 23.69 -61.19
N GLU A 619 16.65 22.77 -60.28
CA GLU A 619 17.35 21.48 -60.13
C GLU A 619 16.77 20.32 -60.97
N SER A 620 15.46 20.33 -61.32
CA SER A 620 14.86 19.20 -62.06
C SER A 620 15.30 19.11 -63.52
N VAL A 621 15.77 20.21 -64.11
CA VAL A 621 16.22 20.25 -65.51
C VAL A 621 17.46 19.38 -65.76
N ARG A 622 18.41 19.35 -64.81
CA ARG A 622 19.62 18.51 -64.91
C ARG A 622 19.33 17.03 -64.71
N LEU A 623 18.37 16.70 -63.83
CA LEU A 623 17.95 15.33 -63.59
C LEU A 623 17.20 14.76 -64.80
N ARG A 624 16.33 15.56 -65.44
CA ARG A 624 15.69 15.19 -66.71
C ARG A 624 16.71 14.93 -67.82
N GLN A 625 17.71 15.79 -67.96
CA GLN A 625 18.81 15.57 -68.94
C GLN A 625 19.56 14.27 -68.68
N LEU A 626 19.86 13.94 -67.42
CA LEU A 626 20.49 12.67 -67.06
C LEU A 626 19.60 11.46 -67.37
N ILE A 627 18.29 11.54 -67.09
CA ILE A 627 17.32 10.49 -67.39
C ILE A 627 17.23 10.26 -68.91
N ASP A 628 17.23 11.34 -69.71
CA ASP A 628 17.20 11.26 -71.17
C ASP A 628 18.50 10.65 -71.74
N GLU A 629 19.66 11.00 -71.19
CA GLU A 629 20.96 10.39 -71.56
C GLU A 629 21.04 8.91 -71.19
N LEU A 630 20.50 8.51 -70.03
CA LEU A 630 20.44 7.11 -69.61
C LEU A 630 19.47 6.31 -70.48
N ARG A 631 18.36 6.92 -70.90
CA ARG A 631 17.40 6.33 -71.85
C ARG A 631 18.04 6.06 -73.20
N ALA A 632 18.83 7.01 -73.72
CA ALA A 632 19.52 6.87 -74.99
C ALA A 632 20.60 5.77 -74.99
N ASN A 633 21.13 5.42 -73.82
CA ASN A 633 22.21 4.44 -73.65
C ASN A 633 21.75 3.07 -73.08
N ALA A 634 20.45 2.90 -72.84
CA ALA A 634 19.90 1.63 -72.34
C ALA A 634 20.01 0.54 -73.42
N LYS A 635 20.67 -0.57 -73.10
CA LYS A 635 20.89 -1.73 -74.01
C LYS A 635 20.22 -3.01 -73.52
N SER A 636 19.56 -2.95 -72.37
CA SER A 636 18.91 -4.10 -71.74
C SER A 636 17.55 -3.70 -71.18
N ARG A 637 16.62 -4.67 -71.17
CA ARG A 637 15.26 -4.52 -70.63
C ARG A 637 15.23 -4.04 -69.17
N PHE A 638 16.26 -4.39 -68.38
CA PHE A 638 16.42 -3.91 -67.01
C PHE A 638 16.77 -2.42 -66.96
N GLN A 639 17.67 -1.95 -67.82
CA GLN A 639 18.02 -0.53 -67.89
C GLN A 639 16.86 0.33 -68.37
N GLU A 640 16.06 -0.16 -69.32
CA GLU A 640 14.84 0.51 -69.77
C GLU A 640 13.84 0.68 -68.62
N GLN A 641 13.61 -0.39 -67.85
CA GLN A 641 12.70 -0.35 -66.71
C GLN A 641 13.23 0.55 -65.58
N TYR A 642 14.53 0.50 -65.29
CA TYR A 642 15.17 1.40 -64.32
C TYR A 642 15.02 2.88 -64.71
N VAL A 643 15.20 3.21 -66.00
CA VAL A 643 15.05 4.58 -66.49
C VAL A 643 13.60 5.04 -66.45
N GLU A 644 12.64 4.15 -66.73
CA GLU A 644 11.22 4.47 -66.62
C GLU A 644 10.79 4.68 -65.16
N ASP A 645 11.25 3.84 -64.24
CA ASP A 645 11.00 3.99 -62.80
C ASP A 645 11.64 5.28 -62.25
N LEU A 646 12.84 5.64 -62.75
CA LEU A 646 13.51 6.89 -62.41
C LEU A 646 12.76 8.12 -62.95
N ARG A 647 12.17 8.02 -64.15
CA ARG A 647 11.31 9.06 -64.72
C ARG A 647 10.03 9.22 -63.90
N LEU A 648 9.36 8.13 -63.54
CA LEU A 648 8.19 8.15 -62.67
C LEU A 648 8.52 8.78 -61.30
N SER A 649 9.71 8.50 -60.78
CA SER A 649 10.21 9.11 -59.54
C SER A 649 10.48 10.61 -59.69
N GLU A 650 11.01 11.07 -60.83
CA GLU A 650 11.23 12.50 -61.14
C GLU A 650 9.91 13.25 -61.32
N GLU A 651 8.92 12.62 -61.95
CA GLU A 651 7.57 13.15 -62.08
C GLU A 651 6.89 13.27 -60.71
N ALA A 652 7.01 12.25 -59.86
CA ALA A 652 6.54 12.29 -58.48
C ALA A 652 7.29 13.37 -57.64
N PHE A 653 8.60 13.51 -57.82
CA PHE A 653 9.42 14.53 -57.15
C PHE A 653 9.06 15.95 -57.61
N SER A 654 8.83 16.16 -58.90
CA SER A 654 8.39 17.46 -59.45
C SER A 654 6.98 17.84 -58.99
N ASN A 655 6.11 16.85 -58.78
CA ASN A 655 4.77 17.06 -58.22
C ASN A 655 4.80 17.34 -56.69
N GLN A 656 5.89 17.03 -56.00
CA GLN A 656 6.10 17.42 -54.60
C GLN A 656 6.69 18.84 -54.51
N SER A 657 5.82 19.81 -54.28
CA SER A 657 6.25 21.19 -53.99
C SER A 657 6.98 21.25 -52.64
N TYR A 658 8.31 21.22 -52.65
CA TYR A 658 9.10 21.60 -51.47
C TYR A 658 8.89 23.10 -51.24
N LEU A 659 8.07 23.45 -50.25
CA LEU A 659 7.98 24.82 -49.76
C LEU A 659 9.36 25.18 -49.16
N ALA A 660 10.01 26.19 -49.74
CA ALA A 660 11.25 26.73 -49.19
C ALA A 660 11.05 27.05 -47.71
N THR A 661 11.94 26.57 -46.84
CA THR A 661 11.82 26.78 -45.38
C THR A 661 11.76 28.29 -45.11
N PRO A 662 10.62 28.84 -44.67
CA PRO A 662 10.51 30.28 -44.49
C PRO A 662 11.44 30.70 -43.35
N ARG A 663 12.18 31.80 -43.54
CA ARG A 663 12.91 32.43 -42.44
C ARG A 663 11.90 33.14 -41.54
N PHE A 664 11.62 32.55 -40.39
CA PHE A 664 10.73 33.16 -39.41
C PHE A 664 11.38 34.38 -38.76
N SER A 665 10.59 35.43 -38.54
CA SER A 665 11.08 36.72 -38.02
C SER A 665 10.82 36.83 -36.52
N GLN A 666 11.42 37.81 -35.84
CA GLN A 666 11.09 38.14 -34.44
C GLN A 666 9.59 38.42 -34.21
N LYS A 667 8.87 38.92 -35.22
CA LYS A 667 7.42 39.10 -35.14
C LYS A 667 6.68 37.76 -34.99
N THR A 668 7.20 36.68 -35.57
CA THR A 668 6.65 35.33 -35.44
C THR A 668 6.74 34.82 -33.99
N ILE A 669 7.87 35.07 -33.30
CA ILE A 669 8.04 34.67 -31.89
C ILE A 669 7.02 35.39 -31.00
N ALA A 670 6.77 36.69 -31.23
CA ALA A 670 5.77 37.45 -30.48
C ALA A 670 4.35 36.89 -30.67
N VAL A 671 3.98 36.54 -31.91
CA VAL A 671 2.69 35.91 -32.21
C VAL A 671 2.56 34.54 -31.55
N LEU A 672 3.58 33.69 -31.62
CA LEU A 672 3.58 32.37 -30.99
C LEU A 672 3.54 32.47 -29.45
N THR A 673 4.19 33.48 -28.87
CA THR A 673 4.14 33.76 -27.43
C THR A 673 2.74 34.16 -27.00
N GLN A 674 2.10 35.05 -27.74
CA GLN A 674 0.72 35.46 -27.49
C GLN A 674 -0.24 34.28 -27.63
N HIS A 675 -0.09 33.46 -28.67
CA HIS A 675 -0.90 32.27 -28.87
C HIS A 675 -0.75 31.27 -27.72
N HIS A 676 0.49 30.92 -27.33
CA HIS A 676 0.72 30.03 -26.21
C HIS A 676 0.08 30.55 -24.91
N ALA A 677 0.20 31.85 -24.62
CA ALA A 677 -0.44 32.46 -23.45
C ALA A 677 -1.98 32.39 -23.50
N GLN A 678 -2.58 32.63 -24.68
CA GLN A 678 -4.02 32.51 -24.90
C GLN A 678 -4.51 31.07 -24.71
N THR A 679 -3.86 30.10 -25.36
CA THR A 679 -4.20 28.67 -25.24
C THR A 679 -4.03 28.18 -23.81
N ARG A 680 -2.98 28.61 -23.10
CA ARG A 680 -2.79 28.30 -21.68
C ARG A 680 -3.91 28.89 -20.81
N GLY A 681 -4.33 30.12 -21.07
CA GLY A 681 -5.45 30.76 -20.37
C GLY A 681 -6.76 29.99 -20.58
N LEU A 682 -7.06 29.61 -21.82
CA LEU A 682 -8.23 28.79 -22.16
C LEU A 682 -8.19 27.42 -21.48
N TYR A 683 -7.04 26.75 -21.51
CA TYR A 683 -6.84 25.44 -20.86
C TYR A 683 -7.15 25.50 -19.35
N LEU A 684 -6.59 26.50 -18.66
CA LEU A 684 -6.84 26.70 -17.23
C LEU A 684 -8.32 27.03 -16.96
N HIS A 685 -8.93 27.84 -17.82
CA HIS A 685 -10.36 28.17 -17.72
C HIS A 685 -11.25 26.94 -17.88
N TYR A 686 -11.01 26.12 -18.91
CA TYR A 686 -11.80 24.90 -19.16
C TYR A 686 -11.66 23.91 -18.01
N PHE A 687 -10.44 23.69 -17.51
CA PHE A 687 -10.23 22.85 -16.35
C PHE A 687 -10.94 23.39 -15.10
N GLN A 688 -10.93 24.72 -14.90
CA GLN A 688 -11.65 25.35 -13.79
C GLN A 688 -13.17 25.17 -13.91
N VAL A 689 -13.75 25.31 -15.10
CA VAL A 689 -15.18 25.07 -15.36
C VAL A 689 -15.54 23.61 -15.07
N LEU A 690 -14.76 22.66 -15.59
CA LEU A 690 -14.94 21.23 -15.33
C LEU A 690 -14.88 20.92 -13.84
N LYS A 691 -13.90 21.50 -13.14
CA LYS A 691 -13.73 21.34 -11.70
C LYS A 691 -14.92 21.89 -10.92
N GLN A 692 -15.36 23.11 -11.21
CA GLN A 692 -16.52 23.73 -10.53
C GLN A 692 -17.82 22.96 -10.77
N LEU A 693 -18.00 22.41 -11.97
CA LEU A 693 -19.19 21.64 -12.32
C LEU A 693 -19.23 20.28 -11.62
N LEU A 694 -18.07 19.64 -11.45
CA LEU A 694 -17.91 18.36 -10.77
C LEU A 694 -17.68 18.48 -9.27
N ASP A 695 -17.42 19.68 -8.75
CA ASP A 695 -17.27 19.95 -7.32
C ASP A 695 -18.63 19.81 -6.59
N PRO A 696 -18.62 19.67 -5.26
CA PRO A 696 -19.84 19.61 -4.47
C PRO A 696 -20.73 20.85 -4.65
N GLN A 697 -22.03 20.65 -4.90
CA GLN A 697 -23.03 21.70 -5.08
C GLN A 697 -24.08 21.70 -3.96
N LEU A 698 -24.41 20.52 -3.42
CA LEU A 698 -25.42 20.35 -2.39
C LEU A 698 -24.79 20.24 -0.99
N THR A 699 -25.54 20.55 0.06
CA THR A 699 -25.05 20.50 1.45
C THR A 699 -24.54 19.11 1.85
N ASN A 700 -25.22 18.05 1.41
CA ASN A 700 -24.79 16.66 1.63
C ASN A 700 -23.48 16.34 0.87
N GLU A 701 -23.33 16.83 -0.35
CA GLU A 701 -22.10 16.68 -1.13
C GLU A 701 -20.92 17.41 -0.49
N HIS A 702 -21.15 18.62 0.03
CA HIS A 702 -20.13 19.35 0.80
C HIS A 702 -19.70 18.58 2.04
N ALA A 703 -20.63 17.90 2.74
CA ALA A 703 -20.28 17.04 3.86
C ALA A 703 -19.41 15.85 3.43
N VAL A 704 -19.70 15.22 2.28
CA VAL A 704 -18.88 14.13 1.70
C VAL A 704 -17.49 14.61 1.26
N SER A 705 -17.39 15.84 0.75
CA SER A 705 -16.10 16.44 0.40
C SER A 705 -15.27 16.81 1.62
N GLN A 706 -15.88 17.41 2.63
CA GLN A 706 -15.22 17.71 3.90
C GLN A 706 -14.81 16.45 4.67
N SER A 707 -15.50 15.32 4.48
CA SER A 707 -15.10 14.03 5.04
C SER A 707 -13.94 13.36 4.27
N GLY A 708 -13.50 13.95 3.14
CA GLY A 708 -12.40 13.45 2.33
C GLY A 708 -12.77 12.38 1.31
N GLN A 709 -14.05 12.02 1.20
CA GLN A 709 -14.57 10.93 0.35
C GLN A 709 -14.90 11.36 -1.09
N TRP A 710 -14.88 12.66 -1.39
CA TRP A 710 -15.19 13.15 -2.74
C TRP A 710 -14.18 12.64 -3.78
N PRO A 711 -14.62 12.22 -4.97
CA PRO A 711 -13.71 11.81 -6.03
C PRO A 711 -12.70 12.91 -6.39
N ARG A 712 -11.46 12.50 -6.68
CA ARG A 712 -10.39 13.45 -7.02
C ARG A 712 -10.53 13.94 -8.46
N ILE A 713 -10.91 15.20 -8.62
CA ILE A 713 -11.03 15.86 -9.94
C ILE A 713 -9.67 16.43 -10.33
N THR A 714 -8.90 15.62 -11.07
CA THR A 714 -7.57 15.98 -11.59
C THR A 714 -7.55 15.85 -13.10
N VAL A 715 -6.66 16.57 -13.78
CA VAL A 715 -6.51 16.51 -15.25
C VAL A 715 -6.32 15.07 -15.70
N LYS A 716 -5.39 14.35 -15.07
CA LYS A 716 -5.12 12.94 -15.38
C LYS A 716 -6.34 12.05 -15.18
N ALA A 717 -7.06 12.20 -14.06
CA ALA A 717 -8.26 11.40 -13.79
C ALA A 717 -9.38 11.65 -14.82
N LEU A 718 -9.58 12.91 -15.26
CA LEU A 718 -10.58 13.24 -16.28
C LEU A 718 -10.20 12.67 -17.66
N LEU A 719 -8.94 12.78 -18.06
CA LEU A 719 -8.46 12.25 -19.33
C LEU A 719 -8.45 10.72 -19.36
N GLN A 720 -8.12 10.07 -18.24
CA GLN A 720 -8.17 8.60 -18.13
C GLN A 720 -9.58 8.04 -18.31
N CYS A 721 -10.64 8.83 -18.06
CA CYS A 721 -12.01 8.40 -18.34
C CYS A 721 -12.29 8.22 -19.84
N LEU A 722 -11.51 8.84 -20.74
CA LEU A 722 -11.61 8.66 -22.19
C LEU A 722 -10.96 7.36 -22.68
N ALA A 723 -10.10 6.74 -21.86
CA ALA A 723 -9.39 5.54 -22.27
C ALA A 723 -10.38 4.42 -22.56
N SER A 724 -10.14 3.66 -23.62
CA SER A 724 -10.97 2.49 -23.94
C SER A 724 -10.93 1.41 -22.84
N ALA A 725 -9.84 1.37 -22.06
CA ALA A 725 -9.68 0.51 -20.88
C ALA A 725 -10.30 1.09 -19.59
N SER A 726 -11.00 2.24 -19.66
CA SER A 726 -11.66 2.86 -18.50
C SER A 726 -12.83 2.02 -18.01
N LEU A 727 -12.91 1.81 -16.69
CA LEU A 727 -14.07 1.18 -16.04
C LEU A 727 -15.29 2.11 -15.94
N ILE A 728 -15.12 3.40 -16.26
CA ILE A 728 -16.17 4.42 -16.19
C ILE A 728 -16.79 4.58 -17.57
N VAL A 729 -18.06 4.23 -17.70
CA VAL A 729 -18.85 4.47 -18.92
C VAL A 729 -19.29 5.93 -18.95
N LEU A 730 -18.82 6.69 -19.94
CA LEU A 730 -19.15 8.09 -20.15
C LEU A 730 -20.40 8.26 -21.02
N PRO A 731 -21.32 9.19 -20.70
CA PRO A 731 -22.36 9.64 -21.63
C PRO A 731 -21.76 10.38 -22.85
N ASP A 732 -22.46 10.36 -23.99
CA ASP A 732 -21.99 10.98 -25.25
C ASP A 732 -21.60 12.46 -25.10
N ASP A 733 -22.41 13.25 -24.39
CA ASP A 733 -22.13 14.67 -24.12
C ASP A 733 -20.79 14.87 -23.38
N TRP A 734 -20.47 13.95 -22.46
CA TRP A 734 -19.21 13.98 -21.72
C TRP A 734 -18.03 13.49 -22.54
N ILE A 735 -18.23 12.54 -23.45
CA ILE A 735 -17.20 12.12 -24.42
C ILE A 735 -16.81 13.33 -25.28
N GLU A 736 -17.78 14.07 -25.81
CA GLU A 736 -17.52 15.27 -26.63
C GLU A 736 -16.83 16.37 -25.84
N CYS A 737 -17.29 16.62 -24.61
CA CYS A 737 -16.71 17.60 -23.69
C CYS A 737 -15.24 17.29 -23.36
N LEU A 738 -14.96 16.05 -22.93
CA LEU A 738 -13.60 15.63 -22.57
C LEU A 738 -12.70 15.50 -23.80
N THR A 739 -13.22 15.10 -24.96
CA THR A 739 -12.48 15.11 -26.23
C THR A 739 -12.06 16.53 -26.61
N SER A 740 -12.95 17.50 -26.47
CA SER A 740 -12.64 18.92 -26.70
C SER A 740 -11.56 19.44 -25.74
N PHE A 741 -11.64 19.03 -24.47
CA PHE A 741 -10.60 19.36 -23.47
C PHE A 741 -9.25 18.69 -23.80
N ALA A 742 -9.25 17.44 -24.26
CA ALA A 742 -8.06 16.72 -24.68
C ALA A 742 -7.40 17.38 -25.91
N LEU A 743 -8.18 17.82 -26.90
CA LEU A 743 -7.69 18.57 -28.06
C LEU A 743 -7.09 19.93 -27.64
N LEU A 744 -7.70 20.62 -26.68
CA LEU A 744 -7.12 21.86 -26.11
C LEU A 744 -5.78 21.59 -25.43
N ALA A 745 -5.66 20.50 -24.68
CA ALA A 745 -4.43 20.09 -24.04
C ALA A 745 -3.33 19.77 -25.07
N LEU A 746 -3.68 19.11 -26.19
CA LEU A 746 -2.76 18.88 -27.31
C LEU A 746 -2.32 20.19 -27.96
N GLU A 747 -3.22 21.15 -28.15
CA GLU A 747 -2.87 22.45 -28.71
C GLU A 747 -2.01 23.28 -27.76
N LEU A 748 -2.20 23.14 -26.45
CA LEU A 748 -1.29 23.73 -25.46
C LEU A 748 0.12 23.15 -25.61
N GLN A 749 0.25 21.83 -25.68
CA GLN A 749 1.53 21.16 -25.89
C GLN A 749 2.17 21.56 -27.24
N ARG A 750 1.38 21.64 -28.31
CA ARG A 750 1.82 22.08 -29.65
C ARG A 750 2.30 23.52 -29.63
N SER A 751 1.53 24.45 -29.07
CA SER A 751 1.90 25.87 -28.97
C SER A 751 3.23 26.06 -28.23
N ARG A 752 3.49 25.25 -27.19
CA ARG A 752 4.76 25.21 -26.46
C ARG A 752 5.91 24.70 -27.35
N ARG A 753 5.72 23.61 -28.10
CA ARG A 753 6.73 23.07 -29.03
C ARG A 753 7.05 24.08 -30.14
N LEU A 754 6.04 24.69 -30.75
CA LEU A 754 6.19 25.76 -31.75
C LEU A 754 7.05 26.91 -31.20
N LEU A 755 6.70 27.41 -30.02
CA LEU A 755 7.44 28.49 -29.39
C LEU A 755 8.87 28.08 -29.03
N LEU A 756 9.08 26.86 -28.55
CA LEU A 756 10.41 26.33 -28.24
C LEU A 756 11.32 26.25 -29.48
N HIS A 757 10.80 25.73 -30.61
CA HIS A 757 11.53 25.68 -31.88
C HIS A 757 11.84 27.08 -32.40
N ALA A 758 10.90 28.02 -32.27
CA ALA A 758 11.09 29.41 -32.67
C ALA A 758 12.19 30.10 -31.84
N VAL A 759 12.18 29.94 -30.52
CA VAL A 759 13.19 30.50 -29.61
C VAL A 759 14.58 29.88 -29.85
N ARG A 760 14.64 28.60 -30.21
CA ARG A 760 15.89 27.89 -30.55
C ARG A 760 16.37 28.11 -31.99
N ASN A 761 15.68 28.94 -32.78
CA ASN A 761 15.96 29.18 -34.21
C ASN A 761 15.96 27.90 -35.07
N GLN A 762 15.16 26.90 -34.70
CA GLN A 762 15.00 25.64 -35.42
C GLN A 762 13.90 25.76 -36.47
N ASN A 763 14.16 26.53 -37.54
CA ASN A 763 13.15 26.90 -38.54
C ASN A 763 12.54 25.69 -39.28
N GLU A 764 13.32 24.64 -39.54
CA GLU A 764 12.81 23.42 -40.21
C GLU A 764 11.80 22.66 -39.34
N GLU A 765 12.12 22.44 -38.07
CA GLU A 765 11.23 21.74 -37.14
C GLU A 765 9.99 22.58 -36.81
N LEU A 766 10.15 23.91 -36.70
CA LEU A 766 9.03 24.84 -36.58
C LEU A 766 8.09 24.73 -37.78
N PHE A 767 8.62 24.68 -39.00
CA PHE A 767 7.82 24.56 -40.20
C PHE A 767 7.08 23.21 -40.28
N LYS A 768 7.75 22.10 -39.94
CA LYS A 768 7.13 20.77 -39.87
C LYS A 768 5.97 20.72 -38.86
N GLU A 769 6.18 21.29 -37.66
CA GLU A 769 5.16 21.33 -36.61
C GLU A 769 3.97 22.24 -36.97
N LEU A 770 4.21 23.34 -37.70
CA LEU A 770 3.15 24.21 -38.22
C LEU A 770 2.27 23.53 -39.28
N LEU A 771 2.88 22.72 -40.16
CA LEU A 771 2.15 21.97 -41.18
C LEU A 771 1.30 20.86 -40.59
N ASN A 772 1.74 20.25 -39.48
CA ASN A 772 0.98 19.21 -38.80
C ASN A 772 -0.16 19.82 -37.97
N LYS A 773 -1.39 19.79 -38.52
CA LYS A 773 -2.58 20.35 -37.87
C LYS A 773 -3.12 19.49 -36.72
N GLY A 774 -2.70 18.22 -36.63
CA GLY A 774 -3.30 17.23 -35.72
C GLY A 774 -4.69 16.80 -36.17
N CYS A 775 -5.09 15.57 -35.83
CA CYS A 775 -6.39 14.98 -36.21
C CYS A 775 -6.73 15.11 -37.71
N ASP A 776 -5.72 15.01 -38.58
CA ASP A 776 -5.87 15.07 -40.03
C ASP A 776 -5.92 13.64 -40.58
N GLY A 777 -7.06 13.26 -41.18
CA GLY A 777 -7.31 11.91 -41.71
C GLY A 777 -7.89 10.89 -40.72
N TRP A 778 -8.32 11.31 -39.51
CA TRP A 778 -8.98 10.43 -38.53
C TRP A 778 -9.84 11.24 -37.54
N GLU A 779 -10.83 10.60 -36.92
CA GLU A 779 -11.72 11.24 -35.95
C GLU A 779 -11.35 10.93 -34.50
N ALA A 780 -11.22 12.00 -33.70
CA ALA A 780 -10.85 11.91 -32.28
C ALA A 780 -11.84 11.11 -31.42
N LYS A 781 -13.14 11.15 -31.78
CA LYS A 781 -14.21 10.45 -31.07
C LYS A 781 -14.16 8.93 -31.29
N GLU A 782 -13.73 8.49 -32.48
CA GLU A 782 -13.62 7.07 -32.84
C GLU A 782 -12.35 6.42 -32.23
N HIS A 783 -11.28 7.21 -32.07
CA HIS A 783 -10.00 6.73 -31.54
C HIS A 783 -9.49 7.57 -30.35
N PRO A 784 -10.17 7.52 -29.18
CA PRO A 784 -9.78 8.33 -28.01
C PRO A 784 -8.39 7.94 -27.46
N ASP A 785 -8.00 6.67 -27.54
CA ASP A 785 -6.66 6.23 -27.12
C ASP A 785 -5.54 6.91 -27.92
N TRP A 786 -5.77 7.25 -29.20
CA TRP A 786 -4.79 7.97 -30.02
C TRP A 786 -4.55 9.39 -29.49
N LEU A 787 -5.58 10.05 -28.95
CA LEU A 787 -5.42 11.35 -28.27
C LEU A 787 -4.61 11.19 -26.98
N LEU A 788 -4.91 10.19 -26.17
CA LEU A 788 -4.22 9.95 -24.91
C LEU A 788 -2.74 9.60 -25.10
N ILE A 789 -2.41 8.80 -26.12
CA ILE A 789 -1.03 8.47 -26.49
C ILE A 789 -0.26 9.73 -26.93
N GLN A 790 -0.90 10.64 -27.68
CA GLN A 790 -0.31 11.91 -28.08
C GLN A 790 -0.07 12.83 -26.87
N LEU A 791 -1.01 12.89 -25.92
CA LEU A 791 -0.93 13.72 -24.72
C LEU A 791 0.17 13.28 -23.76
N GLU A 792 0.19 11.99 -23.39
CA GLU A 792 1.26 11.41 -22.56
C GLU A 792 2.60 11.55 -23.29
N GLY A 793 2.55 11.39 -24.61
CA GLY A 793 3.70 11.36 -25.47
C GLY A 793 4.30 12.69 -25.91
N ASN A 794 3.57 13.79 -25.70
CA ASN A 794 3.88 15.14 -26.16
C ASN A 794 4.26 15.23 -27.66
N PHE A 795 3.45 14.64 -28.54
CA PHE A 795 3.61 14.71 -30.00
C PHE A 795 2.26 14.77 -30.72
N LEU A 796 2.26 15.02 -32.04
CA LEU A 796 1.07 14.95 -32.90
C LEU A 796 1.22 13.88 -33.98
N ILE A 797 0.19 13.07 -34.18
CA ILE A 797 0.11 12.07 -35.25
C ILE A 797 -0.02 12.80 -36.59
N ARG A 798 0.86 12.47 -37.53
CA ARG A 798 0.79 12.98 -38.91
C ARG A 798 -0.25 12.22 -39.71
N ARG A 799 -0.84 12.87 -40.72
CA ARG A 799 -1.82 12.25 -41.61
C ARG A 799 -1.37 10.89 -42.18
N ILE A 800 -0.16 10.81 -42.74
CA ILE A 800 0.38 9.56 -43.30
C ILE A 800 0.50 8.44 -42.25
N GLN A 801 0.80 8.79 -40.99
CA GLN A 801 0.89 7.81 -39.90
C GLN A 801 -0.49 7.29 -39.53
N ALA A 802 -1.51 8.15 -39.52
CA ALA A 802 -2.90 7.77 -39.29
C ALA A 802 -3.44 6.89 -40.42
N GLU A 803 -3.23 7.26 -41.68
CA GLU A 803 -3.66 6.48 -42.85
C GLU A 803 -3.06 5.06 -42.82
N ILE A 804 -1.77 4.94 -42.51
CA ILE A 804 -1.11 3.63 -42.42
C ILE A 804 -1.59 2.84 -41.21
N ALA A 805 -1.77 3.50 -40.05
CA ALA A 805 -2.30 2.83 -38.87
C ALA A 805 -3.70 2.28 -39.12
N SER A 806 -4.59 3.05 -39.76
CA SER A 806 -5.94 2.62 -40.13
C SER A 806 -5.92 1.41 -41.05
N GLU A 807 -5.06 1.41 -42.08
CA GLU A 807 -4.91 0.27 -42.99
C GLU A 807 -4.26 -0.96 -42.32
N MET A 808 -3.43 -0.77 -41.28
CA MET A 808 -2.91 -1.88 -40.47
C MET A 808 -3.97 -2.49 -39.54
N ILE A 809 -4.86 -1.66 -38.97
CA ILE A 809 -5.94 -2.11 -38.09
C ILE A 809 -7.00 -2.83 -38.93
N PHE A 810 -7.49 -2.17 -39.99
CA PHE A 810 -8.52 -2.67 -40.89
C PHE A 810 -8.03 -2.66 -42.35
N PRO A 811 -7.28 -3.68 -42.78
CA PRO A 811 -6.77 -3.75 -44.15
C PRO A 811 -7.91 -3.89 -45.15
N GLN A 812 -7.95 -3.02 -46.17
CA GLN A 812 -8.95 -3.05 -47.24
C GLN A 812 -8.93 -4.37 -48.02
N SER A 813 -7.78 -5.03 -48.07
CA SER A 813 -7.59 -6.33 -48.70
C SER A 813 -8.32 -7.47 -47.95
N GLY A 814 -8.65 -7.30 -46.66
CA GLY A 814 -9.11 -8.37 -45.78
C GLY A 814 -8.08 -9.49 -45.56
N GLN A 815 -6.82 -9.27 -45.97
CA GLN A 815 -5.73 -10.24 -45.92
C GLN A 815 -4.54 -9.65 -45.15
N ASN A 816 -3.50 -10.46 -44.95
CA ASN A 816 -2.24 -9.99 -44.38
C ASN A 816 -1.62 -8.92 -45.31
N THR A 817 -1.33 -7.74 -44.75
CA THR A 817 -0.80 -6.59 -45.50
C THR A 817 0.58 -6.19 -44.96
N ALA A 818 1.50 -5.86 -45.86
CA ALA A 818 2.81 -5.31 -45.53
C ALA A 818 2.89 -3.85 -45.98
N MET A 819 3.42 -2.99 -45.11
CA MET A 819 3.50 -1.55 -45.33
C MET A 819 4.95 -1.07 -45.33
N GLN A 820 5.29 -0.17 -46.25
CA GLN A 820 6.63 0.40 -46.36
C GLN A 820 6.60 1.90 -46.01
N LEU A 821 7.42 2.30 -45.04
CA LEU A 821 7.74 3.71 -44.79
C LEU A 821 9.25 3.93 -44.76
N ASN A 822 9.65 5.17 -45.06
CA ASN A 822 11.02 5.63 -44.90
C ASN A 822 11.49 5.50 -43.43
N MET A 823 12.81 5.36 -43.26
CA MET A 823 13.42 5.36 -41.92
C MET A 823 13.22 6.71 -41.25
N GLY A 824 12.87 6.71 -39.96
CA GLY A 824 12.66 7.94 -39.18
C GLY A 824 11.26 8.54 -39.24
N GLU A 825 10.31 7.97 -40.01
CA GLU A 825 8.91 8.45 -40.08
C GLU A 825 8.03 8.02 -38.89
N GLY A 826 8.62 7.43 -37.85
CA GLY A 826 7.90 7.05 -36.63
C GLY A 826 7.10 5.74 -36.72
N LYS A 827 7.58 4.76 -37.50
CA LYS A 827 7.01 3.40 -37.61
C LYS A 827 6.78 2.78 -36.23
N SER A 828 7.87 2.52 -35.52
CA SER A 828 7.86 1.92 -34.18
C SER A 828 7.31 2.89 -33.13
N SER A 829 7.65 4.18 -33.21
CA SER A 829 7.36 5.16 -32.15
C SER A 829 5.94 5.74 -32.13
N VAL A 830 5.22 5.65 -33.26
CA VAL A 830 3.87 6.23 -33.40
C VAL A 830 2.89 5.18 -33.91
N ILE A 831 3.13 4.59 -35.09
CA ILE A 831 2.17 3.70 -35.76
C ILE A 831 1.91 2.45 -34.95
N VAL A 832 2.96 1.75 -34.49
CA VAL A 832 2.78 0.53 -33.67
C VAL A 832 1.96 0.81 -32.41
N PRO A 833 2.28 1.79 -31.54
CA PRO A 833 1.49 2.13 -30.36
C PRO A 833 0.00 2.42 -30.63
N ILE A 834 -0.32 3.21 -31.65
CA ILE A 834 -1.71 3.58 -31.95
C ILE A 834 -2.50 2.43 -32.57
N SER A 835 -1.85 1.59 -33.38
CA SER A 835 -2.46 0.38 -33.96
C SER A 835 -2.74 -0.67 -32.88
N VAL A 836 -1.80 -0.96 -31.99
CA VAL A 836 -2.01 -1.97 -30.94
C VAL A 836 -3.04 -1.52 -29.90
N ALA A 837 -3.11 -0.23 -29.59
CA ALA A 837 -4.12 0.31 -28.69
C ALA A 837 -5.54 0.16 -29.27
N ALA A 838 -5.71 0.36 -30.58
CA ALA A 838 -6.99 0.18 -31.26
C ALA A 838 -7.37 -1.30 -31.41
N LEU A 839 -6.41 -2.20 -31.64
CA LEU A 839 -6.66 -3.64 -31.81
C LEU A 839 -6.89 -4.39 -30.49
N ALA A 840 -6.37 -3.89 -29.37
CA ALA A 840 -6.50 -4.54 -28.06
C ALA A 840 -7.88 -4.24 -27.43
N ASP A 841 -8.95 -4.65 -28.09
CA ASP A 841 -10.35 -4.36 -27.77
C ASP A 841 -11.01 -5.41 -26.85
N CYS A 842 -10.20 -6.23 -26.18
CA CYS A 842 -10.61 -7.37 -25.36
C CYS A 842 -11.24 -8.54 -26.13
N THR A 843 -11.28 -8.51 -27.46
CA THR A 843 -11.81 -9.62 -28.29
C THR A 843 -10.73 -10.51 -28.87
N GLN A 844 -9.52 -9.99 -29.02
CA GLN A 844 -8.38 -10.67 -29.61
C GLN A 844 -7.08 -10.37 -28.86
N LEU A 845 -6.16 -11.34 -28.83
CA LEU A 845 -4.83 -11.19 -28.27
C LEU A 845 -3.92 -10.47 -29.26
N VAL A 846 -3.53 -9.23 -28.96
CA VAL A 846 -2.61 -8.46 -29.80
C VAL A 846 -1.16 -8.79 -29.45
N ARG A 847 -0.39 -9.26 -30.44
CA ARG A 847 1.04 -9.56 -30.30
C ARG A 847 1.89 -8.67 -31.17
N VAL A 848 2.87 -8.00 -30.57
CA VAL A 848 3.90 -7.23 -31.28
C VAL A 848 5.14 -8.10 -31.41
N VAL A 849 5.43 -8.53 -32.63
CA VAL A 849 6.60 -9.35 -32.94
C VAL A 849 7.76 -8.41 -33.28
N VAL A 850 8.86 -8.55 -32.56
CA VAL A 850 10.04 -7.70 -32.73
C VAL A 850 11.34 -8.49 -32.86
N PRO A 851 12.34 -7.97 -33.61
CA PRO A 851 13.69 -8.53 -33.62
C PRO A 851 14.34 -8.48 -32.22
N LYS A 852 15.26 -9.40 -31.96
CA LYS A 852 15.96 -9.50 -30.67
C LYS A 852 16.70 -8.23 -30.26
N ALA A 853 17.24 -7.49 -31.22
CA ALA A 853 17.94 -6.23 -30.98
C ALA A 853 17.01 -5.10 -30.49
N LEU A 854 15.75 -5.08 -30.92
CA LEU A 854 14.81 -3.99 -30.66
C LEU A 854 13.88 -4.25 -29.47
N ARG A 855 13.84 -5.48 -28.95
CA ARG A 855 12.95 -5.91 -27.85
C ARG A 855 12.88 -4.93 -26.67
N SER A 856 14.03 -4.59 -26.08
CA SER A 856 14.03 -3.75 -24.86
C SER A 856 13.61 -2.31 -25.14
N GLN A 857 13.95 -1.78 -26.31
CA GLN A 857 13.54 -0.46 -26.75
C GLN A 857 12.04 -0.41 -27.02
N MET A 858 11.50 -1.38 -27.76
CA MET A 858 10.06 -1.47 -28.03
C MET A 858 9.26 -1.66 -26.73
N PHE A 859 9.73 -2.51 -25.81
CA PHE A 859 9.09 -2.69 -24.51
C PHE A 859 9.00 -1.37 -23.73
N GLN A 860 10.11 -0.65 -23.60
CA GLN A 860 10.12 0.64 -22.89
C GLN A 860 9.22 1.66 -23.58
N LEU A 861 9.26 1.72 -24.91
CA LEU A 861 8.40 2.62 -25.68
C LEU A 861 6.92 2.31 -25.47
N LEU A 862 6.48 1.05 -25.58
CA LEU A 862 5.08 0.70 -25.41
C LEU A 862 4.61 0.95 -23.97
N VAL A 863 5.44 0.69 -22.96
CA VAL A 863 5.08 1.03 -21.57
C VAL A 863 4.97 2.53 -21.35
N ASP A 864 5.84 3.33 -21.98
CA ASP A 864 5.79 4.80 -21.93
C ASP A 864 4.51 5.34 -22.58
N ARG A 865 4.09 4.79 -23.73
CA ARG A 865 2.90 5.25 -24.48
C ARG A 865 1.59 4.70 -23.93
N LEU A 866 1.58 3.46 -23.45
CA LEU A 866 0.36 2.73 -23.11
C LEU A 866 0.13 2.58 -21.60
N GLY A 867 1.19 2.62 -20.79
CA GLY A 867 1.07 2.40 -19.35
C GLY A 867 0.59 3.60 -18.54
N GLY A 868 0.35 4.75 -19.17
CA GLY A 868 0.00 6.03 -18.55
C GLY A 868 -1.50 6.35 -18.59
N LEU A 869 -1.90 7.29 -19.47
CA LEU A 869 -3.30 7.71 -19.64
C LEU A 869 -4.21 6.61 -20.18
N THR A 870 -3.76 5.80 -21.15
CA THR A 870 -4.54 4.68 -21.67
C THR A 870 -4.58 3.49 -20.71
N ASN A 871 -3.63 3.43 -19.77
CA ASN A 871 -3.55 2.43 -18.69
C ASN A 871 -3.65 0.97 -19.18
N ARG A 872 -3.01 0.66 -20.31
CA ARG A 872 -2.95 -0.69 -20.89
C ARG A 872 -1.64 -1.38 -20.50
N ARG A 873 -1.74 -2.64 -20.08
CA ARG A 873 -0.59 -3.43 -19.63
C ARG A 873 0.17 -4.01 -20.81
N VAL A 874 1.49 -3.92 -20.76
CA VAL A 874 2.40 -4.51 -21.75
C VAL A 874 3.02 -5.76 -21.13
N TYR A 875 2.65 -6.90 -21.70
CA TYR A 875 3.12 -8.22 -21.30
C TYR A 875 4.41 -8.56 -22.05
N TYR A 876 5.32 -9.24 -21.37
CA TYR A 876 6.49 -9.85 -22.00
C TYR A 876 6.68 -11.25 -21.44
N LEU A 877 6.48 -12.24 -22.31
CA LEU A 877 6.61 -13.64 -21.96
C LEU A 877 7.73 -14.27 -22.79
N PRO A 878 8.96 -14.39 -22.25
CA PRO A 878 10.01 -15.13 -22.91
C PRO A 878 9.63 -16.60 -22.92
N PHE A 879 9.72 -17.23 -24.08
CA PHE A 879 9.42 -18.64 -24.24
C PHE A 879 10.56 -19.30 -25.02
N SER A 880 11.17 -20.32 -24.44
CA SER A 880 12.26 -21.08 -25.06
C SER A 880 11.96 -22.57 -25.00
N ARG A 881 12.53 -23.31 -25.95
CA ARG A 881 12.33 -24.76 -26.05
C ARG A 881 12.99 -25.57 -24.93
N SER A 882 14.00 -25.01 -24.26
CA SER A 882 14.64 -25.65 -23.10
C SER A 882 13.76 -25.69 -21.85
N LEU A 883 12.64 -24.96 -21.84
CA LEU A 883 11.69 -24.95 -20.74
C LEU A 883 11.05 -26.34 -20.62
N LYS A 884 11.23 -26.97 -19.46
CA LYS A 884 10.54 -28.22 -19.13
C LYS A 884 9.14 -27.90 -18.61
N ILE A 885 8.19 -27.87 -19.54
CA ILE A 885 6.80 -27.53 -19.23
C ILE A 885 6.00 -28.76 -18.80
N ASP A 886 5.37 -28.64 -17.64
CA ASP A 886 4.37 -29.56 -17.10
C ASP A 886 2.94 -29.04 -17.37
N TYR A 887 1.93 -29.80 -16.95
CA TYR A 887 0.52 -29.46 -17.18
C TYR A 887 0.12 -28.13 -16.50
N GLU A 888 0.55 -27.92 -15.25
CA GLU A 888 0.23 -26.71 -14.49
C GLU A 888 0.87 -25.46 -15.11
N GLN A 889 2.08 -25.58 -15.65
CA GLN A 889 2.78 -24.51 -16.36
C GLN A 889 2.15 -24.20 -17.71
N ALA A 890 1.70 -25.23 -18.45
CA ALA A 890 0.96 -25.04 -19.71
C ALA A 890 -0.37 -24.31 -19.46
N ARG A 891 -1.08 -24.69 -18.39
CA ARG A 891 -2.31 -24.01 -17.96
C ARG A 891 -2.04 -22.58 -17.49
N ALA A 892 -1.01 -22.35 -16.69
CA ALA A 892 -0.62 -21.00 -16.26
C ALA A 892 -0.26 -20.10 -17.44
N LEU A 893 0.38 -20.65 -18.48
CA LEU A 893 0.67 -19.96 -19.73
C LEU A 893 -0.64 -19.54 -20.44
N TYR A 894 -1.62 -20.43 -20.56
CA TYR A 894 -2.93 -20.09 -21.11
C TYR A 894 -3.62 -19.00 -20.29
N GLU A 895 -3.63 -19.11 -18.95
CA GLU A 895 -4.24 -18.12 -18.06
C GLU A 895 -3.60 -16.73 -18.20
N ILE A 896 -2.27 -16.63 -18.35
CA ILE A 896 -1.57 -15.35 -18.59
C ILE A 896 -1.99 -14.73 -19.92
N LEU A 897 -2.10 -15.54 -20.99
CA LEU A 897 -2.46 -15.03 -22.31
C LEU A 897 -3.94 -14.66 -22.39
N SER A 898 -4.83 -15.41 -21.72
CA SER A 898 -6.25 -15.08 -21.58
C SER A 898 -6.43 -13.79 -20.80
N GLU A 899 -5.74 -13.62 -19.66
CA GLU A 899 -5.73 -12.37 -18.89
C GLU A 899 -5.26 -11.19 -19.74
N CYS A 900 -4.19 -11.38 -20.53
CA CYS A 900 -3.70 -10.35 -21.45
C CYS A 900 -4.77 -9.95 -22.48
N MET A 901 -5.58 -10.88 -22.97
CA MET A 901 -6.68 -10.57 -23.88
C MET A 901 -7.81 -9.85 -23.13
N GLU A 902 -8.30 -10.40 -22.03
CA GLU A 902 -9.43 -9.86 -21.24
C GLU A 902 -9.19 -8.43 -20.73
N GLU A 903 -7.95 -8.11 -20.34
CA GLU A 903 -7.56 -6.77 -19.88
C GLU A 903 -7.28 -5.78 -21.03
N GLY A 904 -7.34 -6.20 -22.30
CA GLY A 904 -6.89 -5.37 -23.42
C GLY A 904 -5.39 -5.08 -23.36
N GLY A 905 -4.60 -6.03 -22.86
CA GLY A 905 -3.15 -5.96 -22.82
C GLY A 905 -2.50 -6.18 -24.18
N VAL A 906 -1.22 -5.81 -24.28
CA VAL A 906 -0.40 -6.00 -25.48
C VAL A 906 0.77 -6.92 -25.15
N LEU A 907 0.94 -8.01 -25.89
CA LEU A 907 2.02 -8.97 -25.68
C LEU A 907 3.19 -8.70 -26.63
N ILE A 908 4.38 -8.49 -26.09
CA ILE A 908 5.60 -8.43 -26.90
C ILE A 908 6.22 -9.83 -27.00
N VAL A 909 6.42 -10.28 -28.25
CA VAL A 909 6.99 -11.58 -28.57
C VAL A 909 8.16 -11.46 -29.54
N GLN A 910 8.96 -12.52 -29.62
CA GLN A 910 10.04 -12.66 -30.57
C GLN A 910 9.74 -13.84 -31.49
N PRO A 911 10.25 -13.87 -32.73
CA PRO A 911 10.05 -14.99 -33.65
C PRO A 911 10.40 -16.35 -33.01
N ASP A 912 11.52 -16.39 -32.28
CA ASP A 912 11.99 -17.57 -31.56
C ASP A 912 11.00 -18.08 -30.52
N HIS A 913 10.25 -17.19 -29.84
CA HIS A 913 9.26 -17.58 -28.83
C HIS A 913 8.06 -18.27 -29.47
N LEU A 914 7.57 -17.71 -30.58
CA LEU A 914 6.43 -18.24 -31.33
C LEU A 914 6.76 -19.61 -31.92
N LEU A 915 7.94 -19.75 -32.53
CA LEU A 915 8.40 -21.01 -33.10
C LEU A 915 8.67 -22.06 -32.02
N SER A 916 9.29 -21.67 -30.90
CA SER A 916 9.55 -22.58 -29.79
C SER A 916 8.26 -23.16 -29.21
N LEU A 917 7.23 -22.33 -29.01
CA LEU A 917 5.94 -22.78 -28.50
C LEU A 917 5.24 -23.75 -29.47
N LYS A 918 5.27 -23.45 -30.77
CA LYS A 918 4.74 -24.33 -31.83
C LYS A 918 5.44 -25.69 -31.84
N LEU A 919 6.78 -25.68 -31.84
CA LEU A 919 7.57 -26.91 -31.90
C LEU A 919 7.45 -27.75 -30.63
N MET A 920 7.34 -27.11 -29.47
CA MET A 920 7.17 -27.83 -28.20
C MET A 920 5.82 -28.56 -28.14
N SER A 921 4.75 -27.98 -28.69
CA SER A 921 3.46 -28.69 -28.84
C SER A 921 3.62 -29.96 -29.68
N VAL A 922 4.33 -29.87 -30.82
CA VAL A 922 4.61 -31.04 -31.68
C VAL A 922 5.49 -32.08 -30.97
N GLU A 923 6.52 -31.64 -30.26
CA GLU A 923 7.42 -32.53 -29.51
C GLU A 923 6.68 -33.30 -28.40
N LYS A 924 5.81 -32.63 -27.64
CA LYS A 924 5.02 -33.26 -26.60
C LYS A 924 4.01 -34.26 -27.15
N GLN A 925 3.46 -34.01 -28.35
CA GLN A 925 2.60 -34.97 -29.06
C GLN A 925 3.35 -36.24 -29.53
N LEU A 926 4.65 -36.15 -29.75
CA LEU A 926 5.49 -37.30 -30.14
C LEU A 926 6.02 -38.09 -28.93
N GLY A 927 5.90 -37.53 -27.71
CA GLY A 927 6.32 -38.17 -26.46
C GLY A 927 5.17 -38.90 -25.73
N GLU A 928 5.41 -39.28 -24.47
CA GLU A 928 4.44 -40.01 -23.62
C GLU A 928 3.54 -39.10 -22.76
N ASP A 929 3.69 -37.76 -22.83
CA ASP A 929 2.94 -36.79 -22.01
C ASP A 929 1.65 -36.27 -22.71
N GLU A 930 0.65 -37.14 -22.88
CA GLU A 930 -0.60 -36.80 -23.62
C GLU A 930 -1.36 -35.58 -23.05
N ASP A 931 -1.46 -35.45 -21.72
CA ASP A 931 -2.21 -34.35 -21.08
C ASP A 931 -1.59 -32.97 -21.38
N VAL A 932 -0.26 -32.87 -21.28
CA VAL A 932 0.48 -31.63 -21.59
C VAL A 932 0.41 -31.33 -23.09
N ALA A 933 0.49 -32.36 -23.93
CA ALA A 933 0.39 -32.22 -25.37
C ALA A 933 -0.98 -31.67 -25.81
N ASN A 934 -2.06 -32.15 -25.19
CA ASN A 934 -3.42 -31.67 -25.46
C ASN A 934 -3.61 -30.22 -25.02
N GLU A 935 -3.17 -29.84 -23.81
CA GLU A 935 -3.29 -28.47 -23.31
C GLU A 935 -2.55 -27.47 -24.22
N LEU A 936 -1.32 -27.81 -24.63
CA LEU A 936 -0.54 -26.97 -25.55
C LEU A 936 -1.14 -26.91 -26.96
N LEU A 937 -1.80 -27.98 -27.41
CA LEU A 937 -2.48 -27.99 -28.70
C LEU A 937 -3.71 -27.07 -28.68
N GLU A 938 -4.52 -27.13 -27.62
CA GLU A 938 -5.67 -26.23 -27.46
C GLU A 938 -5.21 -24.77 -27.37
N LEU A 939 -4.13 -24.51 -26.63
CA LEU A 939 -3.48 -23.20 -26.62
C LEU A 939 -3.06 -22.74 -28.03
N GLN A 940 -2.45 -23.62 -28.84
CA GLN A 940 -2.07 -23.29 -30.22
C GLN A 940 -3.28 -23.00 -31.12
N LYS A 941 -4.37 -23.76 -30.98
CA LYS A 941 -5.61 -23.53 -31.72
C LYS A 941 -6.20 -22.17 -31.38
N TRP A 942 -6.29 -21.85 -30.08
CA TRP A 942 -6.77 -20.56 -29.60
C TRP A 942 -5.90 -19.40 -30.11
N LEU A 943 -4.58 -19.53 -30.06
CA LEU A 943 -3.66 -18.53 -30.62
C LEU A 943 -3.78 -18.37 -32.14
N HIS A 944 -4.34 -19.34 -32.86
CA HIS A 944 -4.57 -19.24 -34.29
C HIS A 944 -5.90 -18.57 -34.62
N SER A 945 -6.93 -18.77 -33.80
CA SER A 945 -8.25 -18.16 -33.97
C SER A 945 -8.32 -16.73 -33.43
N ASP A 946 -7.71 -16.47 -32.29
CA ASP A 946 -7.99 -15.29 -31.46
C ASP A 946 -6.80 -14.32 -31.33
N ALA A 947 -5.67 -14.55 -32.02
CA ALA A 947 -4.52 -13.65 -31.96
C ALA A 947 -4.33 -12.79 -33.22
N ARG A 948 -3.87 -11.55 -33.03
CA ARG A 948 -3.54 -10.58 -34.08
C ARG A 948 -2.08 -10.15 -33.97
N ASP A 949 -1.30 -10.41 -35.02
CA ASP A 949 0.14 -10.12 -35.04
C ASP A 949 0.45 -8.82 -35.79
N ILE A 950 1.25 -7.96 -35.16
CA ILE A 950 1.92 -6.81 -35.80
C ILE A 950 3.42 -7.09 -35.81
N LEU A 951 4.01 -7.10 -37.01
CA LEU A 951 5.45 -7.30 -37.21
C LEU A 951 6.14 -5.94 -37.37
N ASP A 952 7.04 -5.59 -36.45
CA ASP A 952 7.91 -4.41 -36.60
C ASP A 952 9.26 -4.83 -37.19
N GLU A 953 9.72 -4.16 -38.26
CA GLU A 953 10.84 -4.60 -39.10
C GLU A 953 10.60 -6.00 -39.70
N SER A 954 9.53 -6.11 -40.51
CA SER A 954 9.08 -7.36 -41.12
C SER A 954 10.09 -7.98 -42.09
N ASP A 955 10.95 -7.19 -42.70
CA ASP A 955 12.06 -7.62 -43.56
C ASP A 955 13.12 -8.39 -42.77
N GLU A 956 13.48 -7.93 -41.58
CA GLU A 956 14.32 -8.64 -40.63
C GLU A 956 13.59 -9.89 -40.11
N ILE A 957 12.37 -9.76 -39.60
CA ILE A 957 11.63 -10.87 -38.96
C ILE A 957 11.40 -12.05 -39.93
N LEU A 958 11.04 -11.76 -41.18
CA LEU A 958 10.72 -12.78 -42.18
C LEU A 958 11.96 -13.26 -42.96
N HIS A 959 13.15 -12.77 -42.60
CA HIS A 959 14.39 -13.18 -43.24
C HIS A 959 14.65 -14.67 -43.03
N VAL A 960 15.13 -15.37 -44.07
CA VAL A 960 15.41 -16.83 -44.07
C VAL A 960 16.39 -17.25 -42.95
N ARG A 961 17.21 -16.32 -42.44
CA ARG A 961 18.11 -16.56 -41.29
C ARG A 961 17.36 -16.90 -39.99
N TYR A 962 16.14 -16.40 -39.83
CA TYR A 962 15.28 -16.68 -38.68
C TYR A 962 14.37 -17.90 -38.92
N GLN A 963 14.40 -18.52 -40.11
CA GLN A 963 13.91 -19.90 -40.28
C GLN A 963 14.90 -20.84 -39.59
N LEU A 964 14.81 -20.88 -38.26
CA LEU A 964 15.61 -21.76 -37.44
C LEU A 964 15.23 -23.21 -37.78
N LEU A 965 16.13 -23.91 -38.50
CA LEU A 965 16.09 -25.35 -38.65
C LEU A 965 16.47 -25.98 -37.29
N TYR A 966 15.52 -26.05 -36.37
CA TYR A 966 15.72 -26.68 -35.08
C TYR A 966 15.82 -28.20 -35.28
N THR A 967 17.01 -28.75 -35.04
CA THR A 967 17.24 -30.19 -35.05
C THR A 967 16.59 -30.85 -33.83
N MET A 968 16.10 -32.08 -34.01
CA MET A 968 15.60 -32.94 -32.92
C MET A 968 16.73 -33.84 -32.41
N GLY A 969 16.87 -33.97 -31.09
CA GLY A 969 17.83 -34.89 -30.46
C GLY A 969 19.20 -34.29 -30.13
N SER A 970 20.15 -35.14 -29.75
CA SER A 970 21.51 -34.73 -29.40
C SER A 970 22.26 -34.13 -30.60
N GLN A 971 23.26 -33.30 -30.36
CA GLN A 971 24.11 -32.77 -31.43
C GLN A 971 24.88 -33.92 -32.11
N HIS A 972 24.69 -34.10 -33.42
CA HIS A 972 25.44 -35.05 -34.24
C HIS A 972 26.35 -34.32 -35.22
N HIS A 973 27.41 -34.97 -35.69
CA HIS A 973 28.21 -34.45 -36.81
C HIS A 973 27.35 -34.41 -38.08
N LEU A 974 27.57 -33.40 -38.93
CA LEU A 974 26.92 -33.33 -40.25
C LEU A 974 27.34 -34.51 -41.12
N GLU A 975 26.45 -34.98 -41.98
CA GLU A 975 26.76 -36.04 -42.94
C GLU A 975 27.93 -35.63 -43.86
N GLY A 976 28.89 -36.54 -44.04
CA GLY A 976 30.15 -36.28 -44.73
C GLY A 976 31.13 -35.40 -43.96
N PHE A 977 31.08 -35.36 -42.62
CA PHE A 977 32.14 -34.74 -41.82
C PHE A 977 33.35 -35.69 -41.72
N PRO A 978 34.59 -35.24 -42.01
CA PRO A 978 34.99 -33.88 -42.36
C PRO A 978 35.01 -33.57 -43.87
N GLU A 979 34.77 -34.58 -44.73
CA GLU A 979 34.94 -34.46 -46.19
C GLU A 979 34.22 -33.24 -46.79
N ARG A 980 33.07 -32.86 -46.25
CA ARG A 980 32.21 -31.78 -46.74
C ARG A 980 32.92 -30.44 -46.79
N TRP A 981 33.73 -30.09 -45.79
CA TRP A 981 34.47 -28.82 -45.78
C TRP A 981 35.90 -28.98 -46.27
N THR A 982 36.51 -30.16 -46.08
CA THR A 982 37.87 -30.41 -46.60
C THR A 982 37.88 -30.49 -48.13
N THR A 983 36.85 -31.05 -48.77
CA THR A 983 36.72 -31.12 -50.23
C THR A 983 36.71 -29.72 -50.84
N THR A 984 35.94 -28.79 -50.27
CA THR A 984 35.93 -27.39 -50.75
C THR A 984 37.31 -26.74 -50.58
N GLN A 985 38.00 -26.99 -49.47
CA GLN A 985 39.36 -26.48 -49.26
C GLN A 985 40.37 -27.08 -50.22
N GLN A 986 40.26 -28.38 -50.54
CA GLN A 986 41.11 -29.06 -51.51
C GLN A 986 40.91 -28.50 -52.92
N VAL A 987 39.66 -28.33 -53.37
CA VAL A 987 39.33 -27.70 -54.66
C VAL A 987 39.87 -26.28 -54.72
N LEU A 988 39.66 -25.47 -53.67
CA LEU A 988 40.24 -24.14 -53.57
C LEU A 988 41.78 -24.20 -53.59
N GLY A 989 42.40 -25.19 -52.96
CA GLY A 989 43.83 -25.45 -53.04
C GLY A 989 44.31 -25.63 -54.49
N LEU A 990 43.58 -26.40 -55.30
CA LEU A 990 43.84 -26.59 -56.73
C LEU A 990 43.61 -25.29 -57.53
N VAL A 991 42.56 -24.53 -57.22
CA VAL A 991 42.33 -23.20 -57.81
C VAL A 991 43.54 -22.31 -57.57
N ARG A 992 44.04 -22.24 -56.32
CA ARG A 992 45.23 -21.46 -55.96
C ARG A 992 46.48 -21.94 -56.71
N LYS A 993 46.67 -23.26 -56.86
CA LYS A 993 47.77 -23.88 -57.60
C LYS A 993 47.79 -23.42 -59.07
N HIS A 994 46.65 -23.49 -59.74
CA HIS A 994 46.55 -23.21 -61.19
C HIS A 994 46.37 -21.73 -61.52
N ALA A 995 45.88 -20.91 -60.59
CA ALA A 995 45.55 -19.50 -60.83
C ALA A 995 46.73 -18.70 -61.43
N SER A 996 47.94 -18.87 -60.91
CA SER A 996 49.11 -18.14 -61.44
C SER A 996 49.44 -18.57 -62.88
N SER A 997 49.29 -19.86 -63.21
CA SER A 997 49.58 -20.38 -64.55
C SER A 997 48.54 -19.94 -65.58
N VAL A 998 47.26 -19.94 -65.21
CA VAL A 998 46.18 -19.51 -66.12
C VAL A 998 46.24 -18.00 -66.38
N ARG A 999 46.57 -17.19 -65.36
CA ARG A 999 46.85 -15.75 -65.55
C ARG A 999 47.97 -15.50 -66.57
N ASN A 1000 49.02 -16.32 -66.58
CA ASN A 1000 50.12 -16.15 -67.52
C ASN A 1000 49.72 -16.46 -68.97
N MET A 1001 48.82 -17.42 -69.19
CA MET A 1001 48.29 -17.73 -70.53
C MET A 1001 47.21 -16.75 -70.98
N PHE A 1002 46.41 -16.24 -70.04
CA PHE A 1002 45.34 -15.27 -70.30
C PHE A 1002 45.57 -13.99 -69.48
N PRO A 1003 46.56 -13.14 -69.84
CA PRO A 1003 46.92 -11.96 -69.05
C PRO A 1003 45.79 -10.94 -68.89
N ARG A 1004 44.85 -10.90 -69.84
CA ARG A 1004 43.64 -10.06 -69.81
C ARG A 1004 42.39 -10.82 -69.36
N GLY A 1005 42.47 -12.15 -69.27
CA GLY A 1005 41.34 -13.02 -68.93
C GLY A 1005 41.24 -13.35 -67.45
N MET A 1006 42.33 -13.21 -66.68
CA MET A 1006 42.31 -13.46 -65.25
C MET A 1006 43.26 -12.55 -64.46
N GLU A 1007 42.78 -11.98 -63.37
CA GLU A 1007 43.56 -11.23 -62.40
C GLU A 1007 43.81 -12.09 -61.16
N VAL A 1008 45.06 -12.12 -60.69
CA VAL A 1008 45.43 -12.85 -59.47
C VAL A 1008 46.36 -11.98 -58.65
N VAL A 1009 45.90 -11.59 -57.46
CA VAL A 1009 46.66 -10.81 -56.48
C VAL A 1009 46.98 -11.71 -55.30
N ARG A 1010 48.28 -11.92 -55.03
CA ARG A 1010 48.72 -12.69 -53.88
C ARG A 1010 48.54 -11.84 -52.61
N GLY A 1011 47.80 -12.36 -51.63
CA GLY A 1011 47.71 -11.76 -50.31
C GLY A 1011 48.89 -12.15 -49.41
N ALA A 1012 48.77 -11.89 -48.10
CA ALA A 1012 49.78 -12.23 -47.09
C ALA A 1012 50.06 -13.75 -47.00
N LEU A 1013 51.21 -14.13 -46.44
CA LEU A 1013 51.57 -15.54 -46.19
C LEU A 1013 50.45 -16.25 -45.41
N GLY A 1014 49.81 -17.23 -46.06
CA GLY A 1014 48.69 -18.00 -45.50
C GLY A 1014 47.29 -17.63 -46.00
N SER A 1015 47.11 -16.51 -46.71
CA SER A 1015 45.79 -16.12 -47.25
C SER A 1015 45.50 -16.77 -48.62
N PHE A 1016 44.22 -17.00 -48.91
CA PHE A 1016 43.78 -17.35 -50.27
C PHE A 1016 44.00 -16.15 -51.21
N PRO A 1017 44.50 -16.34 -52.45
CA PRO A 1017 44.72 -15.22 -53.36
C PRO A 1017 43.39 -14.59 -53.80
N TYR A 1018 43.37 -13.27 -53.94
CA TYR A 1018 42.24 -12.59 -54.57
C TYR A 1018 42.30 -12.85 -56.08
N MET A 1019 41.22 -13.37 -56.64
CA MET A 1019 41.16 -13.75 -58.05
C MET A 1019 39.90 -13.23 -58.72
N ARG A 1020 40.04 -12.81 -59.97
CA ARG A 1020 38.92 -12.36 -60.81
C ARG A 1020 39.05 -12.96 -62.20
N ILE A 1021 38.05 -13.73 -62.61
CA ILE A 1021 37.96 -14.28 -63.97
C ILE A 1021 37.18 -13.26 -64.79
N LEU A 1022 37.82 -12.71 -65.82
CA LEU A 1022 37.29 -11.64 -66.66
C LEU A 1022 36.83 -12.16 -68.03
N GLN A 1023 37.31 -13.33 -68.45
CA GLN A 1023 36.97 -13.97 -69.73
C GLN A 1023 36.58 -15.42 -69.50
N ALA A 1024 35.57 -15.90 -70.24
CA ALA A 1024 35.05 -17.26 -70.13
C ALA A 1024 36.14 -18.30 -70.43
N ASP A 1025 36.94 -18.09 -71.48
CA ASP A 1025 38.02 -18.99 -71.91
C ASP A 1025 39.06 -19.23 -70.79
N ALA A 1026 39.38 -18.20 -70.00
CA ALA A 1026 40.29 -18.32 -68.86
C ALA A 1026 39.66 -19.10 -67.70
N GLY A 1027 38.34 -18.99 -67.51
CA GLY A 1027 37.59 -19.78 -66.55
C GLY A 1027 37.48 -21.25 -66.95
N GLU A 1028 37.21 -21.53 -68.22
CA GLU A 1028 37.15 -22.90 -68.75
C GLU A 1028 38.51 -23.60 -68.65
N GLU A 1029 39.61 -22.92 -68.99
CA GLU A 1029 40.96 -23.49 -68.83
C GLU A 1029 41.30 -23.77 -67.36
N LEU A 1030 40.89 -22.90 -66.43
CA LEU A 1030 41.09 -23.11 -65.00
C LEU A 1030 40.31 -24.34 -64.50
N ILE A 1031 39.05 -24.47 -64.90
CA ILE A 1031 38.21 -25.63 -64.56
C ILE A 1031 38.79 -26.91 -65.18
N SER A 1032 39.20 -26.87 -66.45
CA SER A 1032 39.81 -27.99 -67.15
C SER A 1032 41.04 -28.52 -66.43
N ARG A 1033 41.94 -27.63 -65.96
CA ARG A 1033 43.12 -28.03 -65.18
C ARG A 1033 42.80 -28.59 -63.80
N ILE A 1034 41.81 -28.02 -63.11
CA ILE A 1034 41.34 -28.55 -61.83
C ILE A 1034 40.72 -29.93 -62.03
N ALA A 1035 39.85 -30.09 -63.04
CA ALA A 1035 39.22 -31.35 -63.38
C ALA A 1035 40.25 -32.41 -63.76
N LYS A 1036 41.29 -32.03 -64.51
CA LYS A 1036 42.39 -32.92 -64.87
C LYS A 1036 43.18 -33.38 -63.64
N ASP A 1037 43.55 -32.46 -62.74
CA ASP A 1037 44.21 -32.84 -61.48
C ASP A 1037 43.32 -33.77 -60.62
N VAL A 1038 42.01 -33.53 -60.59
CA VAL A 1038 41.04 -34.39 -59.87
C VAL A 1038 40.88 -35.77 -60.53
N MET A 1039 41.01 -35.87 -61.86
CA MET A 1039 40.91 -37.14 -62.58
C MET A 1039 42.23 -37.94 -62.64
N ASP A 1040 43.38 -37.26 -62.61
CA ASP A 1040 44.71 -37.87 -62.70
C ASP A 1040 45.27 -38.32 -61.33
N GLU A 1041 44.74 -37.83 -60.20
CA GLU A 1041 45.12 -38.27 -58.84
C GLU A 1041 44.17 -39.36 -58.27
N THR A 1042 44.68 -40.58 -58.08
CA THR A 1042 44.08 -41.61 -57.18
C THR A 1042 44.25 -41.21 -55.69
N PRO A 1043 43.39 -41.68 -54.76
CA PRO A 1043 42.72 -40.86 -53.75
C PRO A 1043 43.61 -40.21 -52.68
N PHE A 1044 43.22 -38.98 -52.31
CA PHE A 1044 43.69 -38.21 -51.16
C PHE A 1044 43.61 -39.02 -49.85
N THR A 1045 44.73 -39.49 -49.33
CA THR A 1045 44.86 -39.87 -47.91
C THR A 1045 45.18 -38.62 -47.08
N PRO A 1046 44.38 -38.30 -46.05
CA PRO A 1046 44.67 -37.18 -45.15
C PRO A 1046 45.79 -37.54 -44.17
N SER A 1047 46.76 -36.64 -44.01
CA SER A 1047 47.69 -36.59 -42.86
C SER A 1047 47.23 -35.55 -41.85
#